data_AF-A0A9N9DXY1-F1
#
_entry.id   AF-A0A9N9DXY1-F1
#
_cell.length_a   1.000
_cell.length_b   1.000
_cell.length_c   1.000
_cell.angle_alpha   90.00
_cell.angle_beta   90.00
_cell.angle_gamma   90.00
#
_symmetry.space_group_name_H-M   'P 1'
#
loop_
_entity.id
_entity.type
_entity.pdbx_description
1 polymer ?
#
loop_
_entity_poly.entity_id
_entity_poly.type
_entity_poly.pdbx_seq_one_letter_code
_entity_poly.pdbx_strand_id
1 'polypeptide(L)'
;MLGENSTTAWAGPLRSVTQEEEPLTKERIIEIGQKIANKDKPVITLYNYVERTHIQQFIRGKISTNLEAFQNGSSRLNDYQGISISGGSGTGKTRHGFETINIIKDLKQIKNGGFKIIHIFIQIFPESTLVYFDKRPPRDQFTGRYPRNPSHVNSVGHYLALAIASYYFTGNYRQESLQYFRELAKSSFNLITVLQAIRQSCSIEPQKLLILLQLDEYQRDEYLIANILRYTSQLVTDKQVCDLKTLIVPICTGTAPIKLREFDNPGHLSVTDYNVYDVHMSPMDIKKSLNFMDSVIVHKMKTSDEFTNPISRNNSLYRTLVGAVRGIAVVMERCALELLNMKRPFDSAEQTKEIWRILVDWAKRKYSIDNWLDCVGGRKDPQDFTDEKRRKAILKLIFWIHTQKLITKDTALDDSTVGDHEAGGLIFLEEIDNMRYKAKAPLVLIASLVSHLKLGFFDDIILDPFTRLDEESFPKFILHMHLITYRLADLVGIRQMTIEEIYFGCLLASNEMLSKTINIQPNVNYRSALIIKRKDYDDPKHPYTWNQLIDRKKVSVIADANNDKVENVDVTTGRFIVLVRRRSNSSDSLTPHAEEQYKFSSAIESGFPLPETFVGEFTLDDFNKELKKATKGCECFIVMTVKRFSHQVNELPTGTGIVFGNRFLEFMGIYGDLTRFIAKLVSEKTMDEGEEESEMIIDD
;
A
#
# COMPACT_ATOMS: atom_id res chain seq x y z
N MET A 1 -20.69 31.50 -64.59
CA MET A 1 -19.55 32.42 -64.66
C MET A 1 -18.28 31.57 -64.62
N LEU A 2 -17.93 30.99 -65.77
CA LEU A 2 -16.81 31.36 -66.68
C LEU A 2 -15.52 30.64 -66.23
N GLY A 3 -14.94 29.70 -66.98
CA GLY A 3 -15.25 29.21 -68.31
C GLY A 3 -14.46 27.93 -68.65
N GLU A 4 -14.92 27.24 -69.68
CA GLU A 4 -14.33 26.04 -70.31
C GLU A 4 -13.02 26.37 -71.05
N ASN A 5 -12.08 25.41 -71.12
CA ASN A 5 -11.68 24.80 -72.39
C ASN A 5 -10.63 23.68 -72.22
N SER A 6 -10.78 22.69 -73.10
CA SER A 6 -9.93 21.54 -73.43
C SER A 6 -8.43 21.90 -73.61
N THR A 7 -7.42 21.01 -73.63
CA THR A 7 -7.30 19.69 -74.29
C THR A 7 -5.92 19.08 -73.93
N THR A 8 -5.73 17.80 -74.30
CA THR A 8 -4.47 17.06 -74.56
C THR A 8 -3.93 16.10 -73.49
N ALA A 9 -4.09 14.82 -73.82
CA ALA A 9 -3.37 13.69 -73.29
C ALA A 9 -1.92 13.68 -73.80
N TRP A 10 -0.97 13.41 -72.91
CA TRP A 10 0.34 12.83 -73.24
C TRP A 10 0.55 11.60 -72.35
N ALA A 11 0.41 10.43 -72.95
CA ALA A 11 0.90 9.17 -72.40
C ALA A 11 2.43 9.16 -72.53
N GLY A 12 3.13 9.26 -71.40
CA GLY A 12 4.57 8.97 -71.28
C GLY A 12 4.77 7.77 -70.36
N PRO A 13 5.72 6.87 -70.64
CA PRO A 13 5.84 5.60 -69.93
C PRO A 13 6.21 5.84 -68.46
N LEU A 14 5.45 5.21 -67.54
CA LEU A 14 5.90 5.02 -66.17
C LEU A 14 7.21 4.22 -66.24
N ARG A 15 8.35 4.92 -66.14
CA ARG A 15 9.60 4.30 -65.70
C ARG A 15 9.34 3.77 -64.30
N SER A 16 9.20 2.46 -64.19
CA SER A 16 9.37 1.72 -62.94
C SER A 16 10.81 1.97 -62.45
N VAL A 17 11.00 3.05 -61.70
CA VAL A 17 12.19 3.17 -60.85
C VAL A 17 11.91 2.26 -59.66
N THR A 18 12.34 1.00 -59.77
CA THR A 18 12.67 0.20 -58.60
C THR A 18 13.79 0.95 -57.89
N GLN A 19 13.44 1.82 -56.93
CA GLN A 19 14.37 2.21 -55.89
C GLN A 19 14.70 0.92 -55.15
N GLU A 20 15.88 0.35 -55.41
CA GLU A 20 16.48 -0.59 -54.48
C GLU A 20 16.52 0.11 -53.12
N GLU A 21 15.74 -0.41 -52.16
CA GLU A 21 15.68 0.13 -50.81
C GLU A 21 17.05 -0.07 -50.16
N GLU A 22 17.82 1.00 -50.02
CA GLU A 22 19.09 0.95 -49.29
C GLU A 22 18.85 0.43 -47.86
N PRO A 23 19.59 -0.60 -47.40
CA PRO A 23 19.49 -1.09 -46.04
C PRO A 23 19.88 0.01 -45.05
N LEU A 24 19.11 0.16 -43.98
CA LEU A 24 19.39 1.17 -42.96
C LEU A 24 20.76 0.91 -42.30
N THR A 25 21.72 1.82 -42.49
CA THR A 25 23.07 1.69 -41.95
C THR A 25 23.15 2.13 -40.48
N LYS A 26 24.15 1.61 -39.76
CA LYS A 26 24.42 1.98 -38.36
C LYS A 26 24.66 3.49 -38.18
N GLU A 27 25.31 4.16 -39.13
CA GLU A 27 25.54 5.60 -39.12
C GLU A 27 24.23 6.39 -39.18
N ARG A 28 23.28 5.92 -40.00
CA ARG A 28 21.98 6.58 -40.17
C ARG A 28 21.11 6.48 -38.92
N ILE A 29 21.19 5.36 -38.18
CA ILE A 29 20.51 5.20 -36.89
C ILE A 29 21.01 6.23 -35.87
N ILE A 30 22.33 6.40 -35.78
CA ILE A 30 22.97 7.35 -34.85
C ILE A 30 22.55 8.79 -35.21
N GLU A 31 22.58 9.14 -36.50
CA GLU A 31 22.17 10.47 -36.97
C GLU A 31 20.70 10.79 -36.66
N ILE A 32 19.80 9.83 -36.89
CA ILE A 32 18.37 9.97 -36.57
C ILE A 32 18.17 10.19 -35.07
N GLY A 33 18.88 9.41 -34.25
CA GLY A 33 18.90 9.55 -32.81
C GLY A 33 19.18 10.97 -32.32
N GLN A 34 20.27 11.54 -32.82
CA GLN A 34 20.73 12.88 -32.46
C GLN A 34 19.72 13.98 -32.84
N LYS A 35 18.96 13.82 -33.93
CA LYS A 35 17.93 14.79 -34.35
C LYS A 35 16.72 14.82 -33.41
N ILE A 36 16.41 13.70 -32.75
CA ILE A 36 15.22 13.55 -31.91
C ILE A 36 15.49 13.91 -30.44
N ALA A 37 16.73 13.72 -29.95
CA ALA A 37 17.11 13.85 -28.55
C ALA A 37 16.84 15.23 -27.88
N ASN A 38 16.47 16.27 -28.63
CA ASN A 38 16.38 17.65 -28.16
C ASN A 38 15.01 18.10 -27.60
N LYS A 39 14.10 17.20 -27.19
CA LYS A 39 12.72 17.64 -26.83
C LYS A 39 12.09 17.14 -25.53
N ASP A 40 12.68 16.25 -24.74
CA ASP A 40 11.87 15.53 -23.73
C ASP A 40 12.40 15.40 -22.30
N LYS A 41 11.44 15.35 -21.37
CA LYS A 41 11.62 15.09 -19.92
C LYS A 41 11.79 13.58 -19.66
N PRO A 42 12.58 13.16 -18.66
CA PRO A 42 12.79 11.76 -18.31
C PRO A 42 11.47 11.04 -17.94
N VAL A 43 11.38 9.75 -18.31
CA VAL A 43 10.20 8.88 -18.10
C VAL A 43 9.79 8.77 -16.63
N ILE A 44 10.76 8.79 -15.71
CA ILE A 44 10.52 8.76 -14.27
C ILE A 44 11.46 9.73 -13.57
N THR A 45 10.97 10.39 -12.52
CA THR A 45 11.82 11.11 -11.58
C THR A 45 12.48 10.13 -10.62
N LEU A 46 13.81 10.09 -10.61
CA LEU A 46 14.60 9.29 -9.67
C LEU A 46 14.87 10.11 -8.40
N TYR A 47 14.39 9.58 -7.28
CA TYR A 47 14.70 10.06 -5.93
C TYR A 47 15.84 9.22 -5.36
N ASN A 48 16.41 9.60 -4.20
CA ASN A 48 17.35 8.73 -3.52
C ASN A 48 16.69 7.39 -3.25
N TYR A 49 17.42 6.34 -3.62
CA TYR A 49 16.93 4.99 -3.55
C TYR A 49 16.71 4.55 -2.09
N VAL A 50 15.52 4.02 -1.81
CA VAL A 50 15.22 3.43 -0.51
C VAL A 50 15.45 1.93 -0.58
N GLU A 51 16.41 1.47 0.21
CA GLU A 51 16.87 0.10 0.15
C GLU A 51 15.77 -0.92 0.51
N ARG A 52 15.70 -1.97 -0.31
CA ARG A 52 14.87 -3.15 -0.09
C ARG A 52 15.75 -4.39 -0.24
N THR A 53 16.40 -4.77 0.85
CA THR A 53 17.46 -5.79 0.87
C THR A 53 17.07 -7.10 0.18
N HIS A 54 15.86 -7.63 0.44
CA HIS A 54 15.41 -8.87 -0.19
C HIS A 54 15.28 -8.74 -1.73
N ILE A 55 14.78 -7.61 -2.23
CA ILE A 55 14.67 -7.34 -3.67
C ILE A 55 16.06 -7.17 -4.29
N GLN A 56 16.95 -6.45 -3.63
CA GLN A 56 18.33 -6.25 -4.09
C GLN A 56 19.09 -7.56 -4.17
N GLN A 57 19.02 -8.39 -3.13
CA GLN A 57 19.67 -9.70 -3.09
C GLN A 57 19.12 -10.60 -4.20
N PHE A 58 17.80 -10.61 -4.40
CA PHE A 58 17.16 -11.34 -5.48
C PHE A 58 17.69 -10.90 -6.86
N ILE A 59 17.62 -9.59 -7.17
CA ILE A 59 18.12 -9.02 -8.43
C ILE A 59 19.60 -9.36 -8.63
N ARG A 60 20.43 -9.16 -7.61
CA ARG A 60 21.87 -9.46 -7.67
C ARG A 60 22.14 -10.93 -7.96
N GLY A 61 21.42 -11.84 -7.30
CA GLY A 61 21.57 -13.29 -7.54
C GLY A 61 21.22 -13.69 -8.96
N LYS A 62 20.09 -13.18 -9.49
CA LYS A 62 19.65 -13.48 -10.86
C LYS A 62 20.56 -12.89 -11.93
N ILE A 63 21.04 -11.65 -11.74
CA ILE A 63 22.00 -11.04 -12.66
C ILE A 63 23.36 -11.75 -12.60
N SER A 64 23.84 -12.12 -11.41
CA SER A 64 25.08 -12.88 -11.23
C SER A 64 25.04 -14.21 -11.99
N THR A 65 23.91 -14.91 -11.94
CA THR A 65 23.71 -16.19 -12.66
C THR A 65 23.84 -16.00 -14.17
N ASN A 66 23.18 -14.99 -14.73
CA ASN A 66 23.28 -14.67 -16.17
C ASN A 66 24.71 -14.28 -16.58
N LEU A 67 25.40 -13.49 -15.75
CA LEU A 67 26.77 -13.06 -16.02
C LEU A 67 27.74 -14.25 -16.02
N GLU A 68 27.58 -15.18 -15.10
CA GLU A 68 28.39 -16.40 -15.02
C GLU A 68 28.14 -17.31 -16.24
N ALA A 69 26.87 -17.56 -16.59
CA ALA A 69 26.52 -18.33 -17.79
C ALA A 69 27.13 -17.74 -19.06
N PHE A 70 27.05 -16.40 -19.20
CA PHE A 70 27.61 -15.69 -20.34
C PHE A 70 29.14 -15.73 -20.37
N GLN A 71 29.80 -15.56 -19.22
CA GLN A 71 31.26 -15.63 -19.12
C GLN A 71 31.80 -17.03 -19.42
N ASN A 72 31.05 -18.07 -19.06
CA ASN A 72 31.38 -19.46 -19.34
C ASN A 72 31.02 -19.88 -20.78
N GLY A 73 30.41 -18.98 -21.57
CA GLY A 73 30.02 -19.26 -22.96
C GLY A 73 28.91 -20.30 -23.07
N SER A 74 27.96 -20.32 -22.12
CA SER A 74 26.89 -21.32 -22.14
C SER A 74 26.03 -21.19 -23.40
N SER A 75 25.82 -22.32 -24.06
CA SER A 75 24.89 -22.49 -25.19
C SER A 75 23.51 -22.97 -24.76
N ARG A 76 23.25 -23.11 -23.45
CA ARG A 76 21.98 -23.62 -22.92
C ARG A 76 21.08 -22.45 -22.53
N LEU A 77 19.92 -22.36 -23.19
CA LEU A 77 18.91 -21.32 -22.93
C LEU A 77 18.48 -21.24 -21.45
N ASN A 78 18.40 -22.39 -20.78
CA ASN A 78 17.93 -22.49 -19.39
C ASN A 78 18.92 -21.97 -18.34
N ASP A 79 20.19 -21.76 -18.73
CA ASP A 79 21.20 -21.17 -17.83
C ASP A 79 20.99 -19.66 -17.66
N TYR A 80 20.25 -19.04 -18.60
CA TYR A 80 19.87 -17.64 -18.58
C TYR A 80 18.48 -17.45 -18.00
N GLN A 81 18.28 -16.30 -17.35
CA GLN A 81 17.10 -16.04 -16.53
C GLN A 81 16.63 -14.60 -16.66
N GLY A 82 15.32 -14.39 -16.65
CA GLY A 82 14.68 -13.08 -16.55
C GLY A 82 14.27 -12.76 -15.12
N ILE A 83 13.99 -11.49 -14.89
CA ILE A 83 13.53 -10.97 -13.60
C ILE A 83 12.13 -10.42 -13.80
N SER A 84 11.20 -10.72 -12.89
CA SER A 84 9.96 -10.00 -12.75
C SER A 84 9.94 -9.28 -11.39
N ILE A 85 9.53 -8.02 -11.41
CA ILE A 85 9.28 -7.21 -10.22
C ILE A 85 7.81 -6.85 -10.26
N SER A 86 7.02 -7.61 -9.53
CA SER A 86 5.58 -7.48 -9.48
C SER A 86 5.11 -6.80 -8.19
N GLY A 87 3.83 -6.48 -8.07
CA GLY A 87 3.28 -5.80 -6.88
C GLY A 87 2.12 -4.86 -7.20
N GLY A 88 1.56 -4.22 -6.18
CA GLY A 88 0.39 -3.34 -6.30
C GLY A 88 0.62 -2.04 -7.08
N SER A 89 -0.48 -1.42 -7.48
CA SER A 89 -0.43 -0.14 -8.20
C SER A 89 0.23 0.94 -7.34
N GLY A 90 1.32 1.53 -7.85
CA GLY A 90 2.05 2.61 -7.16
C GLY A 90 3.07 2.18 -6.10
N THR A 91 3.40 0.89 -5.97
CA THR A 91 4.41 0.40 -5.00
C THR A 91 5.86 0.72 -5.37
N GLY A 92 6.12 1.19 -6.60
CA GLY A 92 7.46 1.63 -7.04
C GLY A 92 8.26 0.61 -7.85
N LYS A 93 7.59 -0.34 -8.52
CA LYS A 93 8.19 -1.40 -9.36
C LYS A 93 9.04 -0.86 -10.49
N THR A 94 8.47 0.05 -11.27
CA THR A 94 9.14 0.67 -12.41
C THR A 94 10.44 1.34 -11.97
N ARG A 95 10.43 2.05 -10.83
CA ARG A 95 11.63 2.66 -10.23
C ARG A 95 12.69 1.62 -9.85
N HIS A 96 12.29 0.49 -9.26
CA HIS A 96 13.25 -0.58 -8.95
C HIS A 96 13.87 -1.21 -10.20
N GLY A 97 13.14 -1.27 -11.31
CA GLY A 97 13.70 -1.63 -12.61
C GLY A 97 14.85 -0.72 -13.02
N PHE A 98 14.66 0.61 -12.96
CA PHE A 98 15.72 1.60 -13.23
C PHE A 98 16.91 1.47 -12.26
N GLU A 99 16.64 1.26 -10.97
CA GLU A 99 17.68 1.13 -9.94
C GLU A 99 18.51 -0.14 -10.06
N THR A 100 18.12 -1.08 -10.93
CA THR A 100 18.88 -2.33 -11.14
C THR A 100 20.34 -2.05 -11.52
N ILE A 101 20.63 -1.00 -12.30
CA ILE A 101 22.01 -0.59 -12.60
C ILE A 101 22.80 -0.35 -11.30
N ASN A 102 22.23 0.43 -10.38
CA ASN A 102 22.88 0.80 -9.12
C ASN A 102 23.02 -0.42 -8.18
N ILE A 103 22.04 -1.32 -8.20
CA ILE A 103 22.03 -2.55 -7.40
C ILE A 103 23.15 -3.51 -7.83
N ILE A 104 23.46 -3.59 -9.12
CA ILE A 104 24.41 -4.58 -9.66
C ILE A 104 25.81 -4.04 -9.93
N LYS A 105 26.02 -2.70 -9.97
CA LYS A 105 27.31 -2.08 -10.33
C LYS A 105 28.52 -2.62 -9.56
N ASP A 106 28.28 -3.07 -8.32
CA ASP A 106 29.31 -3.58 -7.42
C ASP A 106 29.51 -5.10 -7.48
N LEU A 107 28.83 -5.82 -8.37
CA LEU A 107 29.09 -7.24 -8.60
C LEU A 107 30.51 -7.44 -9.13
N LYS A 108 31.22 -8.43 -8.59
CA LYS A 108 32.60 -8.76 -8.99
C LYS A 108 32.69 -9.04 -10.49
N GLN A 109 31.70 -9.74 -11.04
CA GLN A 109 31.63 -10.06 -12.47
C GLN A 109 31.51 -8.81 -13.35
N ILE A 110 30.88 -7.74 -12.87
CA ILE A 110 30.79 -6.47 -13.60
C ILE A 110 32.11 -5.71 -13.48
N LYS A 111 32.60 -5.50 -12.25
CA LYS A 111 33.84 -4.76 -11.98
C LYS A 111 35.05 -5.39 -12.66
N ASN A 112 35.18 -6.71 -12.60
CA ASN A 112 36.33 -7.44 -13.13
C ASN A 112 36.10 -7.93 -14.56
N GLY A 113 34.84 -8.10 -14.99
CA GLY A 113 34.50 -8.67 -16.29
C GLY A 113 34.46 -7.68 -17.45
N GLY A 114 34.70 -6.38 -17.18
CA GLY A 114 34.77 -5.35 -18.22
C GLY A 114 33.43 -5.11 -18.92
N PHE A 115 32.33 -5.14 -18.17
CA PHE A 115 30.99 -4.87 -18.70
C PHE A 115 30.67 -3.38 -18.71
N LYS A 116 30.28 -2.85 -19.86
CA LYS A 116 29.47 -1.63 -19.94
C LYS A 116 28.01 -2.02 -19.71
N ILE A 117 27.34 -1.33 -18.79
CA ILE A 117 25.93 -1.53 -18.50
C ILE A 117 25.13 -0.41 -19.15
N ILE A 118 24.07 -0.77 -19.88
CA ILE A 118 23.03 0.15 -20.34
C ILE A 118 21.67 -0.37 -19.90
N HIS A 119 20.78 0.54 -19.53
CA HIS A 119 19.39 0.25 -19.22
C HIS A 119 18.54 0.74 -20.38
N ILE A 120 17.59 -0.10 -20.79
CA ILE A 120 16.63 0.21 -21.84
C ILE A 120 15.24 0.05 -21.25
N PHE A 121 14.43 1.10 -21.33
CA PHE A 121 13.06 1.10 -20.86
C PHE A 121 12.07 1.01 -22.02
N ILE A 122 11.13 0.07 -21.92
CA ILE A 122 10.05 -0.15 -22.88
C ILE A 122 8.74 -0.25 -22.10
N GLN A 123 7.79 0.62 -22.40
CA GLN A 123 6.44 0.55 -21.84
C GLN A 123 5.53 -0.29 -22.73
N ILE A 124 4.82 -1.27 -22.16
CA ILE A 124 3.84 -2.04 -22.90
C ILE A 124 2.52 -1.28 -22.96
N PHE A 125 2.00 -1.09 -24.16
CA PHE A 125 0.71 -0.46 -24.41
C PHE A 125 -0.32 -1.51 -24.84
N PRO A 126 -1.59 -1.40 -24.38
CA PRO A 126 -2.67 -2.12 -25.02
C PRO A 126 -2.72 -1.67 -26.49
N GLU A 127 -2.85 -2.60 -27.43
CA GLU A 127 -2.96 -2.26 -28.86
C GLU A 127 -1.71 -1.62 -29.48
N SER A 128 -0.51 -2.04 -29.08
CA SER A 128 0.72 -1.74 -29.82
C SER A 128 0.53 -2.02 -31.32
N THR A 129 0.23 -0.99 -32.11
CA THR A 129 -0.01 -1.06 -33.58
C THR A 129 1.26 -1.40 -34.37
N LEU A 130 2.37 -1.64 -33.66
CA LEU A 130 3.69 -1.92 -34.18
C LEU A 130 3.92 -3.43 -34.38
N VAL A 131 3.18 -4.29 -33.67
CA VAL A 131 3.25 -5.76 -33.86
C VAL A 131 1.85 -6.29 -34.14
N TYR A 132 1.63 -6.69 -35.39
CA TYR A 132 0.42 -7.40 -35.77
C TYR A 132 0.63 -8.91 -35.59
N PHE A 133 -0.33 -9.55 -34.92
CA PHE A 133 -0.41 -11.01 -34.84
C PHE A 133 -1.68 -11.43 -35.58
N ASP A 134 -1.52 -12.14 -36.72
CA ASP A 134 -2.65 -12.57 -37.58
C ASP A 134 -3.73 -13.33 -36.80
N LYS A 135 -3.31 -14.14 -35.82
CA LYS A 135 -4.20 -14.81 -34.88
C LYS A 135 -3.48 -15.11 -33.57
N ARG A 136 -3.97 -14.55 -32.45
CA ARG A 136 -3.47 -14.89 -31.12
C ARG A 136 -4.03 -16.27 -30.70
N PRO A 137 -3.19 -17.29 -30.55
CA PRO A 137 -3.68 -18.59 -30.09
C PRO A 137 -4.19 -18.49 -28.65
N PRO A 138 -5.24 -19.25 -28.28
CA PRO A 138 -5.64 -19.35 -26.89
C PRO A 138 -4.52 -20.00 -26.07
N ARG A 139 -4.54 -19.78 -24.76
CA ARG A 139 -3.66 -20.50 -23.83
C ARG A 139 -4.05 -21.98 -23.80
N ASP A 140 -3.04 -22.83 -23.66
CA ASP A 140 -3.23 -24.23 -23.35
C ASP A 140 -3.89 -24.38 -21.97
N GLN A 141 -4.96 -25.18 -21.90
CA GLN A 141 -5.81 -25.28 -20.72
C GLN A 141 -5.14 -26.02 -19.55
N PHE A 142 -4.15 -26.87 -19.83
CA PHE A 142 -3.47 -27.70 -18.82
C PHE A 142 -2.21 -27.03 -18.28
N THR A 143 -1.49 -26.30 -19.12
CA THR A 143 -0.21 -25.67 -18.78
C THR A 143 -0.32 -24.16 -18.56
N GLY A 144 -1.44 -23.54 -18.96
CA GLY A 144 -1.66 -22.09 -18.91
C GLY A 144 -0.78 -21.30 -19.89
N ARG A 145 0.03 -21.96 -20.73
CA ARG A 145 1.00 -21.32 -21.63
C ARG A 145 0.40 -21.01 -23.00
N TYR A 146 0.83 -19.92 -23.63
CA TYR A 146 0.57 -19.74 -25.06
C TYR A 146 1.41 -20.71 -25.88
N PRO A 147 0.88 -21.33 -26.94
CA PRO A 147 1.70 -22.16 -27.82
C PRO A 147 2.79 -21.32 -28.51
N ARG A 148 3.89 -21.98 -28.89
CA ARG A 148 4.99 -21.35 -29.61
C ARG A 148 4.65 -21.25 -31.10
N ASN A 149 4.61 -20.03 -31.62
CA ASN A 149 4.52 -19.77 -33.07
C ASN A 149 5.80 -19.04 -33.53
N PRO A 150 6.69 -19.70 -34.32
CA PRO A 150 7.92 -19.09 -34.80
C PRO A 150 7.74 -17.78 -35.57
N SER A 151 6.67 -17.63 -36.37
CA SER A 151 6.44 -16.39 -37.12
C SER A 151 6.16 -15.22 -36.19
N HIS A 152 5.40 -15.45 -35.12
CA HIS A 152 5.10 -14.44 -34.09
C HIS A 152 6.32 -14.10 -33.23
N VAL A 153 7.22 -15.06 -32.96
CA VAL A 153 8.48 -14.79 -32.26
C VAL A 153 9.39 -13.92 -33.13
N ASN A 154 9.47 -14.21 -34.43
CA ASN A 154 10.28 -13.43 -35.37
C ASN A 154 9.72 -12.02 -35.60
N SER A 155 8.39 -11.85 -35.67
CA SER A 155 7.77 -10.53 -35.87
C SER A 155 8.06 -9.57 -34.72
N VAL A 156 8.26 -10.09 -33.50
CA VAL A 156 8.62 -9.30 -32.33
C VAL A 156 10.07 -8.80 -32.39
N GLY A 157 10.97 -9.48 -33.10
CA GLY A 157 12.36 -9.05 -33.23
C GLY A 157 12.50 -7.65 -33.85
N HIS A 158 11.68 -7.34 -34.85
CA HIS A 158 11.63 -6.01 -35.47
C HIS A 158 11.13 -4.94 -34.49
N TYR A 159 10.07 -5.23 -33.74
CA TYR A 159 9.57 -4.34 -32.70
C TYR A 159 10.61 -4.08 -31.61
N LEU A 160 11.30 -5.13 -31.15
CA LEU A 160 12.32 -4.99 -30.12
C LEU A 160 13.51 -4.16 -30.61
N ALA A 161 13.92 -4.32 -31.87
CA ALA A 161 14.93 -3.46 -32.49
C ALA A 161 14.50 -1.99 -32.47
N LEU A 162 13.29 -1.69 -32.98
CA LEU A 162 12.73 -0.33 -32.98
C LEU A 162 12.66 0.27 -31.58
N ALA A 163 12.18 -0.52 -30.62
CA ALA A 163 12.00 -0.11 -29.25
C ALA A 163 13.34 0.23 -28.55
N ILE A 164 14.34 -0.64 -28.72
CA ILE A 164 15.68 -0.43 -28.16
C ILE A 164 16.35 0.78 -28.80
N ALA A 165 16.30 0.90 -30.12
CA ALA A 165 16.88 2.03 -30.84
C ALA A 165 16.20 3.35 -30.41
N SER A 166 14.87 3.37 -30.39
CA SER A 166 14.10 4.55 -29.98
C SER A 166 14.50 5.00 -28.58
N TYR A 167 14.52 4.10 -27.59
CA TYR A 167 14.86 4.50 -26.24
C TYR A 167 16.33 4.89 -26.09
N TYR A 168 17.27 4.08 -26.61
CA TYR A 168 18.70 4.35 -26.43
C TYR A 168 19.12 5.68 -27.04
N PHE A 169 18.67 5.96 -28.26
CA PHE A 169 19.14 7.12 -29.02
C PHE A 169 18.39 8.42 -28.70
N THR A 170 17.18 8.33 -28.12
CA THR A 170 16.38 9.52 -27.80
C THR A 170 16.24 9.78 -26.31
N GLY A 171 16.56 8.80 -25.46
CA GLY A 171 16.28 8.83 -24.03
C GLY A 171 14.78 8.72 -23.69
N ASN A 172 13.92 8.48 -24.68
CA ASN A 172 12.47 8.47 -24.52
C ASN A 172 11.82 7.24 -25.19
N TYR A 173 10.75 6.73 -24.59
CA TYR A 173 9.90 5.69 -25.14
C TYR A 173 8.45 6.19 -25.21
N ARG A 174 8.13 6.96 -26.26
CA ARG A 174 6.76 7.39 -26.59
C ARG A 174 6.29 6.80 -27.92
N GLN A 175 4.99 6.61 -28.06
CA GLN A 175 4.38 6.10 -29.29
C GLN A 175 4.74 6.95 -30.52
N GLU A 176 4.83 8.27 -30.35
CA GLU A 176 5.27 9.21 -31.40
C GLU A 176 6.72 8.97 -31.84
N SER A 177 7.64 8.79 -30.88
CA SER A 177 9.04 8.48 -31.16
C SER A 177 9.19 7.13 -31.86
N LEU A 178 8.39 6.13 -31.46
CA LEU A 178 8.37 4.81 -32.09
C LEU A 178 7.83 4.87 -33.52
N GLN A 179 6.75 5.62 -33.74
CA GLN A 179 6.14 5.79 -35.05
C GLN A 179 7.12 6.52 -35.99
N TYR A 180 7.82 7.53 -35.49
CA TYR A 180 8.86 8.25 -36.24
C TYR A 180 10.04 7.34 -36.60
N PHE A 181 10.55 6.53 -35.66
CA PHE A 181 11.56 5.51 -35.96
C PHE A 181 11.05 4.47 -36.96
N ARG A 182 9.79 4.04 -36.87
CA ARG A 182 9.17 3.09 -37.79
C ARG A 182 9.08 3.65 -39.22
N GLU A 183 8.62 4.89 -39.37
CA GLU A 183 8.48 5.58 -40.65
C GLU A 183 9.83 5.79 -41.34
N LEU A 184 10.87 6.08 -40.56
CA LEU A 184 12.23 6.25 -41.06
C LEU A 184 12.96 4.93 -41.35
N ALA A 185 12.66 3.88 -40.59
CA ALA A 185 13.40 2.63 -40.67
C ALA A 185 12.97 1.71 -41.83
N LYS A 186 11.73 1.83 -42.32
CA LYS A 186 11.11 0.88 -43.29
C LYS A 186 11.38 -0.60 -42.90
N SER A 187 11.08 -1.56 -43.78
CA SER A 187 10.97 -3.00 -43.47
C SER A 187 12.28 -3.73 -43.11
N SER A 188 13.46 -3.09 -43.20
CA SER A 188 14.78 -3.74 -43.06
C SER A 188 15.48 -3.51 -41.71
N PHE A 189 14.74 -3.08 -40.67
CA PHE A 189 15.29 -2.85 -39.34
C PHE A 189 15.44 -4.15 -38.52
N ASN A 190 16.68 -4.56 -38.23
CA ASN A 190 16.97 -5.75 -37.41
C ASN A 190 17.75 -5.39 -36.14
N LEU A 191 17.63 -6.24 -35.11
CA LEU A 191 18.22 -5.97 -33.80
C LEU A 191 19.75 -6.00 -33.80
N ILE A 192 20.38 -6.85 -34.62
CA ILE A 192 21.84 -6.96 -34.69
C ILE A 192 22.46 -5.63 -35.15
N THR A 193 21.90 -4.98 -36.17
CA THR A 193 22.34 -3.67 -36.65
C THR A 193 22.20 -2.59 -35.55
N VAL A 194 21.12 -2.64 -34.76
CA VAL A 194 20.92 -1.73 -33.62
C VAL A 194 21.99 -1.95 -32.54
N LEU A 195 22.30 -3.21 -32.20
CA LEU A 195 23.33 -3.52 -31.20
C LEU A 195 24.71 -3.05 -31.68
N GLN A 196 25.04 -3.21 -32.96
CA GLN A 196 26.27 -2.68 -33.54
C GLN A 196 26.35 -1.15 -33.44
N ALA A 197 25.26 -0.45 -33.77
CA ALA A 197 25.18 1.01 -33.63
C ALA A 197 25.38 1.47 -32.18
N ILE A 198 24.75 0.80 -31.21
CA ILE A 198 24.93 1.07 -29.77
C ILE A 198 26.39 0.88 -29.35
N ARG A 199 27.04 -0.21 -29.78
CA ARG A 199 28.44 -0.47 -29.44
C ARG A 199 29.38 0.60 -29.99
N GLN A 200 29.13 1.06 -31.21
CA GLN A 200 29.88 2.16 -31.82
C GLN A 200 29.66 3.47 -31.07
N SER A 201 28.42 3.83 -30.74
CA SER A 201 28.11 5.06 -30.00
C SER A 201 28.69 5.09 -28.59
N CYS A 202 28.80 3.94 -27.93
CA CYS A 202 29.42 3.83 -26.62
C CYS A 202 30.96 3.77 -26.64
N SER A 203 31.60 3.67 -27.82
CA SER A 203 33.05 3.45 -27.95
C SER A 203 33.57 2.28 -27.09
N ILE A 204 32.79 1.20 -26.99
CA ILE A 204 33.02 0.09 -26.05
C ILE A 204 33.77 -1.10 -26.66
N GLU A 205 34.53 -0.92 -27.73
CA GLU A 205 35.44 -1.98 -28.17
C GLU A 205 36.74 -1.89 -27.36
N PRO A 206 37.15 -2.95 -26.61
CA PRO A 206 36.69 -4.35 -26.66
C PRO A 206 35.77 -4.83 -25.50
N GLN A 207 35.17 -3.93 -24.72
CA GLN A 207 34.32 -4.23 -23.56
C GLN A 207 33.06 -5.05 -23.89
N LYS A 208 32.61 -5.86 -22.92
CA LYS A 208 31.34 -6.61 -22.98
C LYS A 208 30.18 -5.65 -22.74
N LEU A 209 29.04 -5.90 -23.37
CA LEU A 209 27.84 -5.07 -23.20
C LEU A 209 26.78 -5.85 -22.42
N LEU A 210 26.28 -5.29 -21.31
CA LEU A 210 25.10 -5.77 -20.60
C LEU A 210 23.95 -4.80 -20.85
N ILE A 211 22.87 -5.30 -21.44
CA ILE A 211 21.62 -4.56 -21.62
C ILE A 211 20.61 -5.07 -20.60
N LEU A 212 20.21 -4.20 -19.68
CA LEU A 212 19.08 -4.42 -18.80
C LEU A 212 17.81 -3.94 -19.52
N LEU A 213 17.05 -4.87 -20.05
CA LEU A 213 15.85 -4.59 -20.84
C LEU A 213 14.61 -4.57 -19.94
N GLN A 214 14.21 -3.39 -19.49
CA GLN A 214 13.02 -3.24 -18.67
C GLN A 214 11.75 -3.19 -19.52
N LEU A 215 10.85 -4.16 -19.32
CA LEU A 215 9.53 -4.28 -19.95
C LEU A 215 8.46 -3.91 -18.91
N ASP A 216 7.95 -2.68 -18.98
CA ASP A 216 7.05 -2.12 -17.98
C ASP A 216 5.57 -2.31 -18.34
N GLU A 217 4.73 -2.47 -17.33
CA GLU A 217 3.30 -2.78 -17.45
C GLU A 217 3.02 -4.05 -18.26
N TYR A 218 3.84 -5.10 -18.05
CA TYR A 218 3.79 -6.36 -18.80
C TYR A 218 2.40 -7.03 -18.83
N GLN A 219 1.57 -6.79 -17.82
CA GLN A 219 0.22 -7.36 -17.71
C GLN A 219 -0.77 -6.80 -18.75
N ARG A 220 -0.40 -5.74 -19.48
CA ARG A 220 -1.26 -5.12 -20.51
C ARG A 220 -1.31 -5.91 -21.81
N ASP A 221 -0.26 -6.65 -22.15
CA ASP A 221 -0.24 -7.58 -23.29
C ASP A 221 0.69 -8.78 -23.01
N GLU A 222 0.15 -9.76 -22.30
CA GLU A 222 0.87 -10.95 -21.86
C GLU A 222 1.37 -11.79 -23.04
N TYR A 223 0.64 -11.78 -24.17
CA TYR A 223 1.02 -12.51 -25.37
C TYR A 223 2.22 -11.87 -26.07
N LEU A 224 2.25 -10.55 -26.18
CA LEU A 224 3.41 -9.82 -26.70
C LEU A 224 4.65 -10.07 -25.84
N ILE A 225 4.52 -9.93 -24.51
CA ILE A 225 5.61 -10.17 -23.55
C ILE A 225 6.18 -11.58 -23.67
N ALA A 226 5.32 -12.59 -23.78
CA ALA A 226 5.76 -13.96 -23.98
C ALA A 226 6.64 -14.14 -25.22
N ASN A 227 6.26 -13.50 -26.33
CA ASN A 227 7.03 -13.58 -27.57
C ASN A 227 8.31 -12.73 -27.52
N ILE A 228 8.33 -11.59 -26.81
CA ILE A 228 9.56 -10.82 -26.53
C ILE A 228 10.55 -11.69 -25.76
N LEU A 229 10.11 -12.32 -24.67
CA LEU A 229 10.97 -13.16 -23.83
C LEU A 229 11.50 -14.40 -24.58
N ARG A 230 10.67 -15.02 -25.44
CA ARG A 230 11.11 -16.10 -26.34
C ARG A 230 12.18 -15.62 -27.32
N TYR A 231 11.98 -14.45 -27.93
CA TYR A 231 12.96 -13.87 -28.83
C TYR A 231 14.26 -13.54 -28.09
N THR A 232 14.19 -12.93 -26.91
CA THR A 232 15.37 -12.66 -26.06
C THR A 232 16.12 -13.93 -25.68
N SER A 233 15.42 -15.03 -25.40
CA SER A 233 16.06 -16.32 -25.14
C SER A 233 16.88 -16.81 -26.35
N GLN A 234 16.38 -16.61 -27.58
CA GLN A 234 17.13 -17.01 -28.77
C GLN A 234 18.40 -16.17 -28.95
N LEU A 235 18.35 -14.88 -28.59
CA LEU A 235 19.47 -13.94 -28.71
C LEU A 235 20.66 -14.28 -27.81
N VAL A 236 20.43 -14.81 -26.60
CA VAL A 236 21.54 -15.10 -25.66
C VAL A 236 22.47 -16.22 -26.13
N THR A 237 22.03 -17.02 -27.12
CA THR A 237 22.83 -18.06 -27.77
C THR A 237 23.06 -17.80 -29.27
N ASP A 238 22.58 -16.65 -29.78
CA ASP A 238 22.77 -16.30 -31.19
C ASP A 238 24.24 -15.95 -31.44
N LYS A 239 24.83 -16.58 -32.46
CA LYS A 239 26.25 -16.41 -32.76
C LYS A 239 26.64 -14.96 -33.02
N GLN A 240 25.83 -14.20 -33.75
CA GLN A 240 26.13 -12.80 -34.07
C GLN A 240 26.08 -11.94 -32.81
N VAL A 241 25.12 -12.19 -31.91
CA VAL A 241 25.03 -11.48 -30.61
C VAL A 241 26.20 -11.83 -29.69
N CYS A 242 26.58 -13.12 -29.64
CA CYS A 242 27.73 -13.59 -28.86
C CYS A 242 29.05 -13.00 -29.39
N ASP A 243 29.23 -12.94 -30.71
CA ASP A 243 30.40 -12.32 -31.36
C ASP A 243 30.47 -10.81 -31.04
N LEU A 244 29.31 -10.14 -30.91
CA LEU A 244 29.19 -8.76 -30.40
C LEU A 244 29.38 -8.63 -28.88
N LYS A 245 29.69 -9.71 -28.16
CA LYS A 245 29.89 -9.76 -26.70
C LYS A 245 28.78 -9.05 -25.92
N THR A 246 27.54 -9.27 -26.33
CA THR A 246 26.36 -8.60 -25.76
C THR A 246 25.47 -9.59 -25.02
N LEU A 247 25.12 -9.27 -23.78
CA LEU A 247 24.16 -9.99 -22.96
C LEU A 247 22.93 -9.11 -22.74
N ILE A 248 21.74 -9.63 -23.01
CA ILE A 248 20.47 -8.94 -22.77
C ILE A 248 19.74 -9.68 -21.65
N VAL A 249 19.43 -8.98 -20.57
CA VAL A 249 18.65 -9.54 -19.45
C VAL A 249 17.32 -8.80 -19.33
N PRO A 250 16.17 -9.48 -19.51
CA PRO A 250 14.87 -8.85 -19.39
C PRO A 250 14.47 -8.67 -17.91
N ILE A 251 13.91 -7.50 -17.60
CA ILE A 251 13.35 -7.10 -16.31
C ILE A 251 11.90 -6.67 -16.51
N CYS A 252 10.94 -7.54 -16.21
CA CYS A 252 9.52 -7.26 -16.35
C CYS A 252 9.00 -6.54 -15.09
N THR A 253 8.53 -5.30 -15.22
CA THR A 253 7.87 -4.57 -14.12
C THR A 253 6.39 -4.45 -14.41
N GLY A 254 5.51 -4.74 -13.43
CA GLY A 254 4.07 -4.73 -13.73
C GLY A 254 3.18 -4.99 -12.52
N THR A 255 1.92 -4.59 -12.62
CA THR A 255 0.94 -4.86 -11.56
C THR A 255 0.47 -6.30 -11.71
N ALA A 256 0.73 -7.14 -10.70
CA ALA A 256 0.35 -8.54 -10.71
C ALA A 256 -0.68 -8.82 -9.61
N PRO A 257 -1.96 -8.51 -9.85
CA PRO A 257 -3.03 -8.98 -8.99
C PRO A 257 -3.18 -10.49 -9.22
N ILE A 258 -2.38 -11.32 -8.54
CA ILE A 258 -2.61 -12.78 -8.31
C ILE A 258 -2.68 -13.67 -9.56
N LYS A 259 -2.68 -13.10 -10.76
CA LYS A 259 -2.63 -13.76 -12.06
C LYS A 259 -1.35 -14.55 -12.30
N LEU A 260 -0.38 -14.49 -11.37
CA LEU A 260 0.79 -15.35 -11.40
C LEU A 260 0.55 -16.74 -10.78
N ARG A 261 -0.51 -16.95 -9.97
CA ARG A 261 -0.89 -18.27 -9.45
C ARG A 261 -1.81 -19.07 -10.37
N GLU A 262 -2.36 -18.46 -11.42
CA GLU A 262 -2.99 -19.21 -12.53
C GLU A 262 -1.95 -19.97 -13.39
N PHE A 263 -0.69 -19.89 -13.01
CA PHE A 263 0.41 -20.69 -13.51
C PHE A 263 0.81 -21.66 -12.39
N ASP A 264 0.78 -22.97 -12.65
CA ASP A 264 1.07 -24.08 -11.72
C ASP A 264 2.51 -24.13 -11.15
N ASN A 265 3.10 -22.99 -10.79
CA ASN A 265 4.29 -22.93 -9.94
C ASN A 265 4.47 -21.53 -9.32
N PRO A 266 4.57 -21.42 -7.98
CA PRO A 266 4.91 -20.16 -7.32
C PRO A 266 6.31 -19.72 -7.76
N GLY A 267 6.41 -18.55 -8.40
CA GLY A 267 7.68 -17.92 -8.76
C GLY A 267 8.02 -17.92 -10.25
N HIS A 268 7.13 -18.38 -11.13
CA HIS A 268 7.35 -18.34 -12.58
C HIS A 268 6.28 -17.53 -13.32
N LEU A 269 6.71 -16.54 -14.08
CA LEU A 269 5.94 -15.97 -15.18
C LEU A 269 5.84 -17.06 -16.27
N SER A 270 4.92 -18.03 -16.13
CA SER A 270 4.81 -19.19 -17.03
C SER A 270 4.19 -18.79 -18.36
N VAL A 271 5.02 -18.17 -19.21
CA VAL A 271 4.67 -18.01 -20.62
C VAL A 271 5.82 -18.35 -21.58
N THR A 272 7.00 -18.72 -21.08
CA THR A 272 8.21 -18.81 -21.93
C THR A 272 9.09 -20.04 -21.68
N ASP A 273 9.75 -20.51 -22.75
CA ASP A 273 10.92 -21.40 -22.74
C ASP A 273 12.17 -20.72 -22.09
N TYR A 274 11.96 -19.66 -21.31
CA TYR A 274 12.96 -18.80 -20.68
C TYR A 274 12.53 -18.53 -19.24
N ASN A 275 13.38 -18.90 -18.28
CA ASN A 275 13.01 -18.86 -16.86
C ASN A 275 12.94 -17.42 -16.36
N VAL A 276 11.74 -16.91 -16.09
CA VAL A 276 11.54 -15.63 -15.41
C VAL A 276 11.19 -15.89 -13.96
N TYR A 277 11.93 -15.28 -13.04
CA TYR A 277 11.69 -15.38 -11.60
C TYR A 277 11.10 -14.09 -11.07
N ASP A 278 10.07 -14.20 -10.24
CA ASP A 278 9.36 -13.05 -9.70
C ASP A 278 9.79 -12.68 -8.27
N VAL A 279 9.78 -11.37 -7.98
CA VAL A 279 9.86 -10.81 -6.64
C VAL A 279 8.74 -9.80 -6.44
N HIS A 280 7.94 -10.01 -5.39
CA HIS A 280 6.81 -9.15 -5.07
C HIS A 280 7.24 -7.89 -4.31
N MET A 281 6.71 -6.74 -4.72
CA MET A 281 6.83 -5.46 -4.04
C MET A 281 5.60 -5.17 -3.19
N SER A 282 5.71 -5.42 -1.89
CA SER A 282 4.76 -4.96 -0.88
C SER A 282 4.91 -3.46 -0.57
N PRO A 283 3.91 -2.82 0.05
CA PRO A 283 4.06 -1.51 0.67
C PRO A 283 5.27 -1.44 1.63
N MET A 284 5.94 -0.29 1.69
CA MET A 284 7.05 -0.04 2.63
C MET A 284 6.58 -0.03 4.09
N ASP A 285 7.42 -0.56 4.99
CA ASP A 285 7.28 -0.34 6.43
C ASP A 285 7.44 1.16 6.79
N ILE A 286 7.21 1.51 8.07
CA ILE A 286 7.25 2.91 8.52
C ILE A 286 8.64 3.55 8.35
N LYS A 287 9.71 2.80 8.65
CA LYS A 287 11.08 3.30 8.58
C LYS A 287 11.45 3.61 7.12
N LYS A 288 11.16 2.69 6.22
CA LYS A 288 11.35 2.86 4.77
C LYS A 288 10.45 3.97 4.20
N SER A 289 9.21 4.08 4.68
CA SER A 289 8.28 5.14 4.26
C SER A 289 8.80 6.54 4.62
N LEU A 290 9.29 6.72 5.86
CA LEU A 290 9.89 7.98 6.28
C LEU A 290 11.12 8.35 5.43
N ASN A 291 12.03 7.40 5.20
CA ASN A 291 13.21 7.63 4.37
C ASN A 291 12.83 7.98 2.92
N PHE A 292 11.79 7.34 2.38
CA PHE A 292 11.30 7.64 1.04
C PHE A 292 10.73 9.05 0.96
N MET A 293 9.85 9.41 1.90
CA MET A 293 9.22 10.71 1.97
C MET A 293 10.25 11.85 2.06
N ASP A 294 11.25 11.71 2.94
CA ASP A 294 12.33 12.69 3.08
C ASP A 294 13.09 12.86 1.75
N SER A 295 13.35 11.76 1.04
CA SER A 295 14.01 11.82 -0.25
C SER A 295 13.18 12.55 -1.30
N VAL A 296 11.87 12.37 -1.32
CA VAL A 296 10.99 13.05 -2.27
C VAL A 296 10.99 14.57 -1.99
N ILE A 297 10.84 14.95 -0.72
CA ILE A 297 10.86 16.35 -0.28
C ILE A 297 12.17 17.03 -0.66
N VAL A 298 13.32 16.42 -0.30
CA VAL A 298 14.66 16.97 -0.60
C VAL A 298 14.85 17.16 -2.10
N HIS A 299 14.43 16.19 -2.92
CA HIS A 299 14.53 16.32 -4.37
C HIS A 299 13.67 17.47 -4.88
N LYS A 300 12.40 17.55 -4.46
CA LYS A 300 11.47 18.58 -4.93
C LYS A 300 11.91 19.99 -4.55
N MET A 301 12.44 20.18 -3.35
CA MET A 301 13.02 21.46 -2.90
C MET A 301 14.25 21.86 -3.71
N LYS A 302 15.10 20.93 -4.11
CA LYS A 302 16.27 21.24 -4.97
C LYS A 302 15.90 21.64 -6.38
N THR A 303 14.75 21.18 -6.88
CA THR A 303 14.32 21.37 -8.27
C THR A 303 13.33 22.52 -8.47
N SER A 304 12.90 23.19 -7.40
CA SER A 304 11.89 24.24 -7.45
C SER A 304 12.27 25.39 -6.52
N ASP A 305 12.36 26.60 -7.08
CA ASP A 305 12.62 27.82 -6.32
C ASP A 305 11.40 28.28 -5.50
N GLU A 306 10.22 27.65 -5.71
CA GLU A 306 8.97 28.01 -5.04
C GLU A 306 8.87 27.47 -3.60
N PHE A 307 9.67 26.46 -3.24
CA PHE A 307 9.57 25.79 -1.95
C PHE A 307 10.61 26.31 -0.96
N THR A 308 10.17 27.10 0.01
CA THR A 308 11.08 27.82 0.94
C THR A 308 11.10 27.28 2.37
N ASN A 309 10.17 26.41 2.75
CA ASN A 309 10.03 25.97 4.15
C ASN A 309 10.55 24.54 4.35
N PRO A 310 11.67 24.34 5.10
CA PRO A 310 12.16 23.00 5.41
C PRO A 310 11.14 22.23 6.26
N ILE A 311 10.79 21.02 5.83
CA ILE A 311 9.93 20.09 6.58
C ILE A 311 10.81 19.25 7.49
N SER A 312 10.61 19.36 8.80
CA SER A 312 11.35 18.57 9.78
C SER A 312 10.76 17.17 9.95
N ARG A 313 11.59 16.14 9.76
CA ARG A 313 11.27 14.73 10.05
C ARG A 313 10.92 14.50 11.53
N ASN A 314 11.32 15.40 12.41
CA ASN A 314 11.02 15.31 13.84
C ASN A 314 9.62 15.84 14.17
N ASN A 315 8.96 16.55 13.25
CA ASN A 315 7.58 16.99 13.44
C ASN A 315 6.61 15.79 13.57
N SER A 316 5.63 15.92 14.47
CA SER A 316 4.64 14.89 14.77
C SER A 316 3.64 14.66 13.72
N LEU A 317 3.05 15.75 13.27
CA LEU A 317 2.03 15.76 12.25
C LEU A 317 2.64 15.18 10.96
N TYR A 318 3.93 15.44 10.71
CA TYR A 318 4.67 14.75 9.65
C TYR A 318 4.74 13.23 9.86
N ARG A 319 5.22 12.75 11.03
CA ARG A 319 5.34 11.31 11.30
C ARG A 319 3.98 10.59 11.30
N THR A 320 2.95 11.21 11.86
CA THR A 320 1.56 10.74 11.86
C THR A 320 1.05 10.66 10.43
N LEU A 321 1.21 11.72 9.63
CA LEU A 321 0.78 11.73 8.23
C LEU A 321 1.46 10.62 7.42
N VAL A 322 2.79 10.49 7.53
CA VAL A 322 3.55 9.42 6.86
C VAL A 322 3.15 8.04 7.37
N GLY A 323 2.85 7.91 8.67
CA GLY A 323 2.32 6.70 9.28
C GLY A 323 0.94 6.28 8.75
N ALA A 324 0.08 7.25 8.41
CA ALA A 324 -1.28 7.01 7.93
C ALA A 324 -1.29 6.71 6.43
N VAL A 325 -0.44 7.41 5.68
CA VAL A 325 -0.30 7.26 4.24
C VAL A 325 0.49 6.02 3.85
N ARG A 326 1.50 5.67 4.66
CA ARG A 326 2.42 4.51 4.65
C ARG A 326 2.56 3.71 3.35
N GLY A 327 3.79 3.39 2.98
CA GLY A 327 4.05 2.18 2.21
C GLY A 327 3.83 2.26 0.69
N ILE A 328 2.88 3.03 0.19
CA ILE A 328 2.65 3.19 -1.25
C ILE A 328 3.35 4.45 -1.79
N ALA A 329 4.37 4.24 -2.64
CA ALA A 329 5.24 5.30 -3.13
C ALA A 329 4.47 6.43 -3.83
N VAL A 330 3.49 6.12 -4.68
CA VAL A 330 2.72 7.16 -5.39
C VAL A 330 1.86 8.02 -4.45
N VAL A 331 1.33 7.45 -3.36
CA VAL A 331 0.56 8.21 -2.37
C VAL A 331 1.50 9.11 -1.56
N MET A 332 2.69 8.62 -1.21
CA MET A 332 3.73 9.42 -0.55
C MET A 332 4.25 10.56 -1.44
N GLU A 333 4.45 10.32 -2.73
CA GLU A 333 4.83 11.37 -3.68
C GLU A 333 3.75 12.47 -3.77
N ARG A 334 2.47 12.07 -3.81
CA ARG A 334 1.35 13.02 -3.77
C ARG A 334 1.33 13.78 -2.44
N CYS A 335 1.51 13.08 -1.32
CA CYS A 335 1.59 13.70 0.00
C CYS A 335 2.71 14.74 0.08
N ALA A 336 3.90 14.45 -0.45
CA ALA A 336 5.02 15.38 -0.46
C ALA A 336 4.70 16.63 -1.29
N LEU A 337 4.02 16.47 -2.42
CA LEU A 337 3.57 17.59 -3.24
C LEU A 337 2.58 18.49 -2.48
N GLU A 338 1.57 17.92 -1.82
CA GLU A 338 0.60 18.70 -1.05
C GLU A 338 1.24 19.43 0.13
N LEU A 339 2.19 18.78 0.82
CA LEU A 339 2.95 19.41 1.90
C LEU A 339 3.75 20.62 1.43
N LEU A 340 4.38 20.52 0.27
CA LEU A 340 5.20 21.60 -0.29
C LEU A 340 4.37 22.76 -0.84
N ASN A 341 3.14 22.48 -1.31
CA ASN A 341 2.22 23.50 -1.81
C ASN A 341 1.53 24.30 -0.69
N MET A 342 1.41 23.73 0.51
CA MET A 342 0.75 24.39 1.63
C MET A 342 1.74 25.25 2.42
N LYS A 343 1.36 26.50 2.73
CA LYS A 343 2.13 27.34 3.65
C LYS A 343 2.00 26.78 5.06
N ARG A 344 3.15 26.38 5.65
CA ARG A 344 3.26 25.87 7.02
C ARG A 344 2.28 24.72 7.34
N PRO A 345 2.37 23.56 6.66
CA PRO A 345 1.39 22.46 6.75
C PRO A 345 1.24 21.80 8.13
N PHE A 346 2.09 22.19 9.08
CA PHE A 346 2.17 21.60 10.42
C PHE A 346 2.06 22.65 11.54
N ASP A 347 1.51 23.85 11.27
CA ASP A 347 1.25 24.81 12.36
C ASP A 347 0.13 24.30 13.28
N SER A 348 -0.88 23.60 12.72
CA SER A 348 -1.97 23.00 13.49
C SER A 348 -2.44 21.64 12.94
N ALA A 349 -3.16 20.87 13.77
CA ALA A 349 -3.75 19.60 13.37
C ALA A 349 -4.83 19.77 12.29
N GLU A 350 -5.57 20.88 12.31
CA GLU A 350 -6.60 21.23 11.34
C GLU A 350 -6.00 21.42 9.93
N GLN A 351 -4.83 22.07 9.85
CA GLN A 351 -4.14 22.23 8.56
C GLN A 351 -3.65 20.89 8.01
N THR A 352 -3.06 20.03 8.86
CA THR A 352 -2.65 18.69 8.42
C THR A 352 -3.85 17.80 8.09
N LYS A 353 -4.97 17.97 8.78
CA LYS A 353 -6.25 17.31 8.48
C LYS A 353 -6.77 17.68 7.09
N GLU A 354 -6.54 18.90 6.61
CA GLU A 354 -6.91 19.26 5.24
C GLU A 354 -6.07 18.49 4.21
N ILE A 355 -4.77 18.34 4.44
CA ILE A 355 -3.90 17.49 3.61
C ILE A 355 -4.38 16.04 3.63
N TRP A 356 -4.76 15.52 4.80
CA TRP A 356 -5.34 14.18 4.93
C TRP A 356 -6.59 14.00 4.06
N ARG A 357 -7.53 14.96 4.10
CA ARG A 357 -8.75 14.92 3.28
C ARG A 357 -8.44 14.92 1.79
N ILE A 358 -7.53 15.78 1.35
CA ILE A 358 -7.07 15.83 -0.05
C ILE A 358 -6.50 14.47 -0.48
N LEU A 359 -5.71 13.83 0.39
CA LEU A 359 -5.10 12.53 0.11
C LEU A 359 -6.12 11.40 0.07
N VAL A 360 -7.08 11.37 1.00
CA VAL A 360 -8.17 10.39 1.00
C VAL A 360 -9.00 10.52 -0.29
N ASP A 361 -9.37 11.74 -0.69
CA ASP A 361 -10.17 11.95 -1.90
C ASP A 361 -9.37 11.66 -3.18
N TRP A 362 -8.08 11.95 -3.18
CA TRP A 362 -7.19 11.54 -4.26
C TRP A 362 -7.08 10.02 -4.35
N ALA A 363 -6.92 9.33 -3.22
CA ALA A 363 -6.85 7.87 -3.15
C ALA A 363 -8.15 7.22 -3.65
N LYS A 364 -9.32 7.75 -3.26
CA LYS A 364 -10.64 7.31 -3.77
C LYS A 364 -10.73 7.36 -5.29
N ARG A 365 -10.21 8.43 -5.90
CA ARG A 365 -10.18 8.58 -7.37
C ARG A 365 -9.13 7.68 -8.03
N LYS A 366 -8.00 7.43 -7.36
CA LYS A 366 -6.88 6.68 -7.91
C LYS A 366 -7.07 5.16 -7.82
N TYR A 367 -7.68 4.69 -6.72
CA TYR A 367 -7.89 3.28 -6.41
C TYR A 367 -9.39 3.00 -6.37
N SER A 368 -9.94 2.49 -7.48
CA SER A 368 -11.34 2.06 -7.56
C SER A 368 -11.58 0.79 -6.74
N ILE A 369 -12.84 0.44 -6.52
CA ILE A 369 -13.20 -0.86 -5.95
C ILE A 369 -12.66 -2.02 -6.81
N ASP A 370 -12.63 -1.87 -8.13
CA ASP A 370 -12.10 -2.90 -9.04
C ASP A 370 -10.61 -3.13 -8.81
N ASN A 371 -9.83 -2.08 -8.51
CA ASN A 371 -8.42 -2.25 -8.15
C ASN A 371 -8.25 -3.12 -6.90
N TRP A 372 -9.13 -2.96 -5.90
CA TRP A 372 -9.12 -3.79 -4.71
C TRP A 372 -9.58 -5.22 -4.98
N LEU A 373 -10.65 -5.38 -5.76
CA LEU A 373 -11.16 -6.69 -6.15
C LEU A 373 -10.10 -7.46 -6.93
N ASP A 374 -9.38 -6.81 -7.84
CA ASP A 374 -8.29 -7.43 -8.59
C ASP A 374 -7.22 -7.99 -7.64
N CYS A 375 -6.90 -7.27 -6.57
CA CYS A 375 -5.96 -7.73 -5.55
C CYS A 375 -6.45 -8.90 -4.68
N VAL A 376 -7.70 -9.36 -4.84
CA VAL A 376 -8.23 -10.54 -4.12
C VAL A 376 -7.84 -11.84 -4.80
N GLY A 377 -7.60 -11.80 -6.10
CA GLY A 377 -7.28 -13.01 -6.86
C GLY A 377 -8.48 -13.94 -7.03
N GLY A 378 -8.25 -15.04 -7.75
CA GLY A 378 -9.31 -15.90 -8.26
C GLY A 378 -9.89 -15.39 -9.57
N ARG A 379 -10.33 -16.31 -10.44
CA ARG A 379 -11.07 -15.93 -11.65
C ARG A 379 -12.33 -15.21 -11.21
N LYS A 380 -12.62 -14.07 -11.85
CA LYS A 380 -13.97 -13.52 -11.80
C LYS A 380 -14.90 -14.64 -12.26
N ASP A 381 -15.74 -15.13 -11.35
CA ASP A 381 -16.70 -16.16 -11.69
C ASP A 381 -17.62 -15.57 -12.75
N PRO A 382 -17.67 -16.13 -13.98
CA PRO A 382 -18.53 -15.61 -15.03
C PRO A 382 -20.02 -15.63 -14.64
N GLN A 383 -20.39 -16.41 -13.61
CA GLN A 383 -21.74 -16.51 -13.07
C GLN A 383 -22.00 -15.56 -11.88
N ASP A 384 -20.96 -14.99 -11.24
CA ASP A 384 -21.08 -13.97 -10.19
C ASP A 384 -21.02 -12.56 -10.81
N PHE A 385 -22.15 -12.13 -11.36
CA PHE A 385 -22.29 -10.79 -11.93
C PHE A 385 -22.08 -9.65 -10.92
N THR A 386 -22.10 -9.96 -9.61
CA THR A 386 -22.03 -9.00 -8.51
C THR A 386 -20.65 -8.90 -7.83
N ASP A 387 -19.70 -9.78 -8.19
CA ASP A 387 -18.42 -9.98 -7.49
C ASP A 387 -18.61 -10.19 -5.96
N GLU A 388 -19.72 -10.80 -5.55
CA GLU A 388 -20.11 -10.95 -4.13
C GLU A 388 -19.07 -11.75 -3.35
N LYS A 389 -18.55 -12.83 -3.95
CA LYS A 389 -17.51 -13.66 -3.33
C LYS A 389 -16.23 -12.86 -3.05
N ARG A 390 -15.74 -12.11 -4.05
CA ARG A 390 -14.54 -11.26 -3.91
C ARG A 390 -14.76 -10.12 -2.94
N ARG A 391 -15.96 -9.52 -2.90
CA ARG A 391 -16.34 -8.53 -1.89
C ARG A 391 -16.29 -9.11 -0.48
N LYS A 392 -16.77 -10.35 -0.28
CA LYS A 392 -16.71 -11.04 1.02
C LYS A 392 -15.27 -11.29 1.46
N ALA A 393 -14.38 -11.69 0.54
CA ALA A 393 -12.96 -11.83 0.83
C ALA A 393 -12.31 -10.49 1.24
N ILE A 394 -12.64 -9.38 0.59
CA ILE A 394 -12.20 -8.04 1.02
C ILE A 394 -12.71 -7.71 2.42
N LEU A 395 -14.00 -7.95 2.72
CA LEU A 395 -14.57 -7.70 4.04
C LEU A 395 -13.87 -8.53 5.12
N LYS A 396 -13.56 -9.80 4.82
CA LYS A 396 -12.80 -10.70 5.69
C LYS A 396 -11.39 -10.20 5.94
N LEU A 397 -10.73 -9.64 4.93
CA LEU A 397 -9.43 -9.01 5.06
C LEU A 397 -9.50 -7.73 5.92
N ILE A 398 -10.49 -6.85 5.70
CA ILE A 398 -10.72 -5.66 6.55
C ILE A 398 -10.94 -6.10 8.00
N PHE A 399 -11.75 -7.14 8.22
CA PHE A 399 -11.98 -7.69 9.56
C PHE A 399 -10.69 -8.18 10.21
N TRP A 400 -9.81 -8.87 9.48
CA TRP A 400 -8.51 -9.33 10.02
C TRP A 400 -7.53 -8.19 10.29
N ILE A 401 -7.50 -7.16 9.44
CA ILE A 401 -6.71 -5.95 9.67
C ILE A 401 -7.23 -5.21 10.91
N HIS A 402 -8.54 -5.06 11.06
CA HIS A 402 -9.18 -4.43 12.22
C HIS A 402 -8.86 -5.18 13.50
N THR A 403 -9.10 -6.50 13.50
CA THR A 403 -8.94 -7.36 14.68
C THR A 403 -7.51 -7.80 14.97
N GLN A 404 -6.53 -7.33 14.18
CA GLN A 404 -5.11 -7.69 14.31
C GLN A 404 -4.88 -9.22 14.33
N LYS A 405 -5.71 -9.97 13.59
CA LYS A 405 -5.71 -11.43 13.62
C LYS A 405 -4.37 -11.98 13.14
N LEU A 406 -3.81 -12.93 13.90
CA LEU A 406 -2.65 -13.70 13.48
C LEU A 406 -3.02 -14.66 12.34
N ILE A 407 -2.26 -14.59 11.26
CA ILE A 407 -2.51 -15.32 10.02
C ILE A 407 -1.18 -15.85 9.46
N THR A 408 -1.25 -16.86 8.59
CA THR A 408 -0.13 -17.33 7.77
C THR A 408 -0.31 -16.83 6.33
N LYS A 409 0.77 -16.85 5.52
CA LYS A 409 0.66 -16.51 4.09
C LYS A 409 -0.32 -17.40 3.34
N ASP A 410 -0.47 -18.66 3.77
CA ASP A 410 -1.37 -19.64 3.17
C ASP A 410 -2.80 -19.60 3.73
N THR A 411 -3.11 -18.67 4.65
CA THR A 411 -4.46 -18.55 5.20
C THR A 411 -5.45 -18.20 4.09
N ALA A 412 -6.50 -19.00 3.94
CA ALA A 412 -7.46 -18.90 2.85
C ALA A 412 -8.42 -17.68 2.97
N LEU A 413 -8.50 -16.92 1.89
CA LEU A 413 -9.44 -15.85 1.61
C LEU A 413 -10.31 -16.27 0.41
N ASP A 414 -11.21 -17.21 0.67
CA ASP A 414 -12.04 -17.87 -0.35
C ASP A 414 -11.17 -18.61 -1.39
N ASP A 415 -11.10 -18.13 -2.63
CA ASP A 415 -10.31 -18.78 -3.71
C ASP A 415 -8.84 -18.34 -3.76
N SER A 416 -8.40 -17.53 -2.80
CA SER A 416 -7.03 -17.04 -2.72
C SER A 416 -6.46 -17.17 -1.31
N THR A 417 -5.23 -16.72 -1.12
CA THR A 417 -4.55 -16.72 0.18
C THR A 417 -4.16 -15.31 0.60
N VAL A 418 -3.87 -15.07 1.89
CA VAL A 418 -3.40 -13.75 2.31
C VAL A 418 -2.09 -13.34 1.61
N GLY A 419 -1.19 -14.29 1.35
CA GLY A 419 0.03 -14.03 0.58
C GLY A 419 -0.26 -13.54 -0.85
N ASP A 420 -1.36 -13.98 -1.45
CA ASP A 420 -1.83 -13.47 -2.74
C ASP A 420 -2.21 -12.00 -2.66
N HIS A 421 -2.97 -11.64 -1.63
CA HIS A 421 -3.38 -10.25 -1.41
C HIS A 421 -2.20 -9.33 -1.10
N GLU A 422 -1.20 -9.81 -0.36
CA GLU A 422 0.07 -9.08 -0.16
C GLU A 422 0.80 -8.84 -1.49
N ALA A 423 0.84 -9.84 -2.39
CA ALA A 423 1.39 -9.67 -3.73
C ALA A 423 0.59 -8.66 -4.57
N GLY A 424 -0.72 -8.54 -4.34
CA GLY A 424 -1.57 -7.46 -4.87
C GLY A 424 -1.16 -6.06 -4.41
N GLY A 425 -0.38 -5.94 -3.34
CA GLY A 425 0.35 -4.74 -2.91
C GLY A 425 -0.48 -3.58 -2.38
N LEU A 426 -1.74 -3.83 -2.00
CA LEU A 426 -2.57 -2.90 -1.22
C LEU A 426 -2.49 -3.17 0.30
N ILE A 427 -2.01 -4.35 0.68
CA ILE A 427 -1.69 -4.71 2.06
C ILE A 427 -0.21 -5.11 2.18
N PHE A 428 0.29 -5.17 3.40
CA PHE A 428 1.56 -5.79 3.74
C PHE A 428 1.40 -6.70 4.95
N LEU A 429 2.27 -7.70 5.07
CA LEU A 429 2.30 -8.59 6.21
C LEU A 429 3.41 -8.18 7.16
N GLU A 430 3.01 -7.76 8.37
CA GLU A 430 3.92 -7.52 9.47
C GLU A 430 4.28 -8.86 10.12
N GLU A 431 5.55 -9.25 10.02
CA GLU A 431 6.07 -10.48 10.59
C GLU A 431 6.08 -10.40 12.11
N ILE A 432 5.42 -11.38 12.75
CA ILE A 432 5.43 -11.56 14.21
C ILE A 432 6.45 -12.64 14.59
N ASP A 433 6.49 -13.71 13.81
CA ASP A 433 7.51 -14.75 13.83
C ASP A 433 7.63 -15.37 12.42
N ASN A 434 8.55 -16.32 12.25
CA ASN A 434 8.88 -16.94 10.96
C ASN A 434 7.67 -17.56 10.20
N MET A 435 6.51 -17.76 10.86
CA MET A 435 5.33 -18.40 10.27
C MET A 435 4.06 -17.53 10.34
N ARG A 436 3.97 -16.63 11.33
CA ARG A 436 2.76 -15.85 11.63
C ARG A 436 2.96 -14.36 11.38
N TYR A 437 1.91 -13.77 10.84
CA TYR A 437 1.87 -12.40 10.38
C TYR A 437 0.61 -11.68 10.87
N LYS A 438 0.64 -10.35 10.90
CA LYS A 438 -0.54 -9.49 10.95
C LYS A 438 -0.70 -8.79 9.61
N ALA A 439 -1.90 -8.86 9.01
CA ALA A 439 -2.21 -8.07 7.83
C ALA A 439 -2.37 -6.59 8.21
N LYS A 440 -1.75 -5.71 7.43
CA LYS A 440 -1.82 -4.27 7.61
C LYS A 440 -2.08 -3.60 6.27
N ALA A 441 -2.78 -2.47 6.30
CA ALA A 441 -2.96 -1.60 5.15
C ALA A 441 -2.76 -0.15 5.58
N PRO A 442 -2.27 0.73 4.70
CA PRO A 442 -2.24 2.16 4.97
C PRO A 442 -3.65 2.70 5.24
N LEU A 443 -3.80 3.54 6.27
CA LEU A 443 -5.10 4.07 6.69
C LEU A 443 -5.78 4.83 5.55
N VAL A 444 -5.02 5.53 4.71
CA VAL A 444 -5.57 6.26 3.55
C VAL A 444 -6.27 5.33 2.55
N LEU A 445 -5.77 4.11 2.40
CA LEU A 445 -6.38 3.11 1.54
C LEU A 445 -7.60 2.47 2.20
N ILE A 446 -7.55 2.23 3.52
CA ILE A 446 -8.73 1.77 4.28
C ILE A 446 -9.86 2.81 4.19
N ALA A 447 -9.57 4.09 4.42
CA ALA A 447 -10.54 5.19 4.30
C ALA A 447 -11.15 5.27 2.89
N SER A 448 -10.35 5.04 1.86
CA SER A 448 -10.85 4.93 0.49
C SER A 448 -11.76 3.71 0.28
N LEU A 449 -11.36 2.55 0.81
CA LEU A 449 -12.06 1.29 0.60
C LEU A 449 -13.42 1.24 1.31
N VAL A 450 -13.47 1.66 2.57
CA VAL A 450 -14.73 1.70 3.34
C VAL A 450 -15.75 2.65 2.70
N SER A 451 -15.28 3.73 2.07
CA SER A 451 -16.10 4.64 1.26
C SER A 451 -16.69 3.92 0.04
N HIS A 452 -15.89 3.16 -0.71
CA HIS A 452 -16.37 2.40 -1.88
C HIS A 452 -17.35 1.30 -1.51
N LEU A 453 -17.12 0.63 -0.37
CA LEU A 453 -18.00 -0.41 0.17
C LEU A 453 -19.23 0.15 0.92
N LYS A 454 -19.34 1.48 1.07
CA LYS A 454 -20.41 2.16 1.81
C LYS A 454 -20.58 1.66 3.24
N LEU A 455 -19.47 1.37 3.93
CA LEU A 455 -19.47 0.90 5.32
C LEU A 455 -19.65 2.09 6.27
N GLY A 456 -20.87 2.65 6.33
CA GLY A 456 -21.19 3.87 7.07
C GLY A 456 -21.08 3.79 8.61
N PHE A 457 -20.59 2.68 9.14
CA PHE A 457 -20.21 2.52 10.55
C PHE A 457 -18.73 2.80 10.81
N PHE A 458 -17.94 3.10 9.76
CA PHE A 458 -16.66 3.78 9.87
C PHE A 458 -16.84 5.28 9.70
N ASP A 459 -16.37 6.06 10.66
CA ASP A 459 -16.46 7.51 10.69
C ASP A 459 -15.12 8.16 11.00
N ASP A 460 -15.09 9.50 10.97
CA ASP A 460 -13.85 10.28 11.14
C ASP A 460 -13.18 10.04 12.50
N ILE A 461 -13.93 9.64 13.53
CA ILE A 461 -13.30 9.34 14.84
C ILE A 461 -12.31 8.16 14.74
N ILE A 462 -12.54 7.24 13.81
CA ILE A 462 -11.69 6.07 13.54
C ILE A 462 -10.74 6.34 12.36
N LEU A 463 -11.24 6.97 11.30
CA LEU A 463 -10.52 7.10 10.04
C LEU A 463 -9.62 8.34 9.95
N ASP A 464 -9.84 9.37 10.77
CA ASP A 464 -8.99 10.56 10.78
C ASP A 464 -7.86 10.39 11.80
N PRO A 465 -6.60 10.24 11.34
CA PRO A 465 -5.47 10.06 12.23
C PRO A 465 -5.19 11.29 13.09
N PHE A 466 -5.75 12.47 12.77
CA PHE A 466 -5.58 13.71 13.52
C PHE A 466 -6.72 13.97 14.52
N THR A 467 -7.68 13.07 14.63
CA THR A 467 -8.70 13.16 15.69
C THR A 467 -8.02 13.10 17.05
N ARG A 468 -8.11 14.20 17.80
CA ARG A 468 -7.63 14.25 19.18
C ARG A 468 -8.49 13.32 20.02
N LEU A 469 -7.85 12.35 20.67
CA LEU A 469 -8.48 11.56 21.70
C LEU A 469 -8.43 12.35 23.00
N ASP A 470 -9.58 12.90 23.39
CA ASP A 470 -9.78 13.64 24.61
C ASP A 470 -10.86 12.97 25.45
N GLU A 471 -11.21 13.66 26.51
CA GLU A 471 -12.21 13.27 27.48
C GLU A 471 -13.57 12.89 26.86
N GLU A 472 -13.96 13.54 25.77
CA GLU A 472 -15.23 13.33 25.10
C GLU A 472 -15.12 12.34 23.94
N SER A 473 -14.04 12.41 23.16
CA SER A 473 -13.86 11.60 21.95
C SER A 473 -13.31 10.20 22.24
N PHE A 474 -12.52 10.00 23.30
CA PHE A 474 -11.92 8.71 23.60
C PHE A 474 -12.94 7.60 23.94
N PRO A 475 -13.95 7.83 24.79
CA PRO A 475 -15.08 6.90 24.96
C PRO A 475 -15.77 6.52 23.65
N LYS A 476 -16.02 7.52 22.79
CA LYS A 476 -16.67 7.32 21.49
C LYS A 476 -15.79 6.47 20.57
N PHE A 477 -14.47 6.68 20.59
CA PHE A 477 -13.51 5.90 19.82
C PHE A 477 -13.57 4.41 20.19
N ILE A 478 -13.44 4.09 21.48
CA ILE A 478 -13.44 2.69 21.95
C ILE A 478 -14.76 2.01 21.61
N LEU A 479 -15.85 2.73 21.74
CA LEU A 479 -17.16 2.23 21.38
C LEU A 479 -17.30 1.94 19.88
N HIS A 480 -16.80 2.85 19.04
CA HIS A 480 -16.81 2.68 17.59
C HIS A 480 -15.90 1.51 17.16
N MET A 481 -14.78 1.27 17.85
CA MET A 481 -13.98 0.05 17.65
C MET A 481 -14.82 -1.22 17.86
N HIS A 482 -15.60 -1.30 18.94
CA HIS A 482 -16.49 -2.44 19.20
C HIS A 482 -17.62 -2.54 18.17
N LEU A 483 -18.24 -1.40 17.80
CA LEU A 483 -19.27 -1.36 16.77
C LEU A 483 -18.74 -1.91 15.44
N ILE A 484 -17.56 -1.45 15.01
CA ILE A 484 -16.89 -1.93 13.81
C ILE A 484 -16.60 -3.43 13.92
N THR A 485 -16.07 -3.90 15.06
CA THR A 485 -15.82 -5.34 15.30
C THR A 485 -17.07 -6.16 15.06
N TYR A 486 -18.21 -5.78 15.66
CA TYR A 486 -19.47 -6.52 15.52
C TYR A 486 -20.08 -6.43 14.13
N ARG A 487 -20.05 -5.25 13.51
CA ARG A 487 -20.59 -5.04 12.17
C ARG A 487 -19.78 -5.81 11.12
N LEU A 488 -18.46 -5.78 11.21
CA LEU A 488 -17.60 -6.58 10.33
C LEU A 488 -17.78 -8.08 10.57
N ALA A 489 -17.85 -8.52 11.83
CA ALA A 489 -18.08 -9.93 12.17
C ALA A 489 -19.38 -10.46 11.54
N ASP A 490 -20.49 -9.73 11.65
CA ASP A 490 -21.76 -10.09 11.02
C ASP A 490 -21.64 -10.14 9.48
N LEU A 491 -21.01 -9.13 8.87
CA LEU A 491 -20.80 -9.06 7.42
C LEU A 491 -19.96 -10.23 6.86
N VAL A 492 -19.01 -10.74 7.63
CA VAL A 492 -18.18 -11.90 7.22
C VAL A 492 -18.79 -13.25 7.63
N GLY A 493 -19.94 -13.24 8.32
CA GLY A 493 -20.69 -14.43 8.71
C GLY A 493 -20.27 -15.05 10.04
N ILE A 494 -19.52 -14.34 10.89
CA ILE A 494 -19.17 -14.79 12.24
C ILE A 494 -20.37 -14.55 13.17
N ARG A 495 -20.87 -15.63 13.77
CA ARG A 495 -22.04 -15.61 14.66
C ARG A 495 -21.68 -15.53 16.14
N GLN A 496 -20.45 -15.86 16.49
CA GLN A 496 -19.97 -15.93 17.86
C GLN A 496 -18.50 -15.52 17.89
N MET A 497 -18.10 -14.76 18.90
CA MET A 497 -16.71 -14.39 19.18
C MET A 497 -16.42 -14.53 20.67
N THR A 498 -15.22 -14.95 21.02
CA THR A 498 -14.74 -14.91 22.40
C THR A 498 -14.37 -13.49 22.82
N ILE A 499 -14.32 -13.23 24.13
CA ILE A 499 -13.79 -11.96 24.65
C ILE A 499 -12.34 -11.77 24.19
N GLU A 500 -11.53 -12.83 24.19
CA GLU A 500 -10.15 -12.75 23.68
C GLU A 500 -10.09 -12.22 22.25
N GLU A 501 -10.97 -12.67 21.36
CA GLU A 501 -11.05 -12.23 19.97
C GLU A 501 -11.58 -10.80 19.82
N ILE A 502 -12.53 -10.37 20.64
CA ILE A 502 -13.07 -8.99 20.62
C ILE A 502 -12.00 -7.98 21.00
N TYR A 503 -11.12 -8.35 21.93
CA TYR A 503 -10.01 -7.53 22.39
C TYR A 503 -8.68 -7.86 21.72
N PHE A 504 -8.69 -8.58 20.59
CA PHE A 504 -7.54 -8.83 19.73
C PHE A 504 -6.34 -9.48 20.47
N GLY A 505 -6.61 -10.31 21.47
CA GLY A 505 -5.60 -10.91 22.35
C GLY A 505 -4.88 -9.93 23.29
N CYS A 506 -5.34 -8.67 23.34
CA CYS A 506 -4.75 -7.61 24.15
C CYS A 506 -5.29 -7.61 25.59
N LEU A 507 -6.45 -8.24 25.84
CA LEU A 507 -7.02 -8.36 27.17
C LEU A 507 -6.23 -9.32 28.05
N LEU A 508 -5.94 -8.89 29.28
CA LEU A 508 -5.44 -9.74 30.35
C LEU A 508 -6.57 -9.98 31.35
N ALA A 509 -6.98 -11.24 31.47
CA ALA A 509 -8.05 -11.69 32.36
C ALA A 509 -7.87 -13.18 32.69
N SER A 510 -8.77 -13.74 33.50
CA SER A 510 -8.83 -15.18 33.72
C SER A 510 -9.21 -15.94 32.43
N ASN A 511 -8.76 -17.19 32.30
CA ASN A 511 -9.10 -18.04 31.14
C ASN A 511 -10.63 -18.21 30.99
N GLU A 512 -11.36 -18.29 32.09
CA GLU A 512 -12.83 -18.34 32.10
C GLU A 512 -13.43 -17.11 31.42
N MET A 513 -12.89 -15.92 31.69
CA MET A 513 -13.37 -14.70 31.05
C MET A 513 -12.95 -14.62 29.59
N LEU A 514 -11.69 -14.93 29.26
CA LEU A 514 -11.18 -14.88 27.89
C LEU A 514 -11.96 -15.81 26.95
N SER A 515 -12.29 -17.01 27.43
CA SER A 515 -13.03 -18.03 26.67
C SER A 515 -14.54 -17.78 26.60
N LYS A 516 -15.06 -16.75 27.27
CA LYS A 516 -16.49 -16.44 27.26
C LYS A 516 -16.93 -16.00 25.86
N THR A 517 -17.94 -16.67 25.33
CA THR A 517 -18.49 -16.40 23.99
C THR A 517 -19.59 -15.35 24.03
N ILE A 518 -19.48 -14.37 23.14
CA ILE A 518 -20.48 -13.34 22.84
C ILE A 518 -21.15 -13.68 21.52
N ASN A 519 -22.48 -13.68 21.50
CA ASN A 519 -23.26 -13.87 20.27
C ASN A 519 -23.25 -12.58 19.44
N ILE A 520 -22.86 -12.69 18.17
CA ILE A 520 -22.87 -11.58 17.21
C ILE A 520 -24.28 -11.46 16.63
N GLN A 521 -24.97 -10.40 17.04
CA GLN A 521 -26.32 -10.10 16.58
C GLN A 521 -26.27 -9.25 15.31
N PRO A 522 -27.15 -9.48 14.33
CA PRO A 522 -27.26 -8.60 13.18
C PRO A 522 -27.83 -7.24 13.61
N ASN A 523 -27.51 -6.20 12.83
CA ASN A 523 -28.03 -4.84 13.03
C ASN A 523 -27.66 -4.18 14.37
N VAL A 524 -26.45 -4.42 14.86
CA VAL A 524 -25.92 -3.70 16.03
C VAL A 524 -25.87 -2.19 15.73
N ASN A 525 -26.47 -1.39 16.61
CA ASN A 525 -26.50 0.07 16.54
C ASN A 525 -25.84 0.72 17.76
N TYR A 526 -25.33 1.93 17.57
CA TYR A 526 -24.83 2.79 18.63
C TYR A 526 -25.93 3.69 19.18
N ARG A 527 -26.01 3.85 20.51
CA ARG A 527 -26.87 4.83 21.19
C ARG A 527 -26.13 5.52 22.33
N SER A 528 -26.44 6.80 22.56
CA SER A 528 -26.00 7.55 23.73
C SER A 528 -27.13 7.65 24.74
N ALA A 529 -26.84 7.33 26.00
CA ALA A 529 -27.76 7.51 27.11
C ALA A 529 -27.30 8.68 27.98
N LEU A 530 -28.15 9.71 28.04
CA LEU A 530 -28.20 10.58 29.20
C LEU A 530 -28.92 9.80 30.31
N ILE A 531 -28.27 9.57 31.45
CA ILE A 531 -29.00 9.07 32.63
C ILE A 531 -29.93 10.18 33.10
N ILE A 532 -31.20 10.11 32.71
CA ILE A 532 -32.23 11.07 33.12
C ILE A 532 -32.76 10.63 34.50
N LYS A 533 -32.63 11.48 35.51
CA LYS A 533 -33.22 11.27 36.85
C LYS A 533 -34.75 11.21 36.73
N ARG A 534 -35.38 10.15 37.24
CA ARG A 534 -36.71 10.28 37.85
C ARG A 534 -36.52 10.49 39.36
N LYS A 535 -37.13 11.56 39.89
CA LYS A 535 -37.19 11.85 41.32
C LYS A 535 -37.95 10.73 42.01
N ASP A 536 -37.33 10.09 43.01
CA ASP A 536 -38.06 9.69 44.20
C ASP A 536 -37.83 10.78 45.25
N TYR A 537 -38.91 11.37 45.75
CA TYR A 537 -38.90 12.30 46.87
C TYR A 537 -38.38 11.55 48.11
N ASP A 538 -37.42 12.12 48.87
CA ASP A 538 -37.26 11.96 50.34
C ASP A 538 -35.83 11.90 50.94
N ASP A 539 -34.74 12.33 50.28
CA ASP A 539 -33.50 12.64 51.03
C ASP A 539 -32.62 13.76 50.41
N PRO A 540 -32.44 14.91 51.09
CA PRO A 540 -31.61 16.03 50.62
C PRO A 540 -30.10 15.92 50.91
N LYS A 541 -29.59 14.90 51.61
CA LYS A 541 -28.19 14.87 52.07
C LYS A 541 -27.23 13.92 51.33
N HIS A 542 -27.73 13.09 50.42
CA HIS A 542 -26.90 12.20 49.59
C HIS A 542 -27.29 12.27 48.11
N PRO A 543 -26.59 13.08 47.28
CA PRO A 543 -27.06 13.41 45.93
C PRO A 543 -26.97 12.29 44.88
N TYR A 544 -26.42 11.12 45.21
CA TYR A 544 -26.19 10.02 44.26
C TYR A 544 -26.32 8.63 44.90
N THR A 545 -27.52 8.09 44.98
CA THR A 545 -27.73 6.65 45.21
C THR A 545 -28.30 6.00 43.95
N TRP A 546 -27.73 4.85 43.60
CA TRP A 546 -28.09 4.05 42.42
C TRP A 546 -29.43 3.36 42.64
N ASN A 547 -30.51 4.12 42.58
CA ASN A 547 -31.84 3.52 42.68
C ASN A 547 -32.37 3.24 41.27
N GLN A 548 -32.03 2.02 40.85
CA GLN A 548 -32.84 1.13 40.05
C GLN A 548 -33.09 1.59 38.59
N LEU A 549 -32.24 1.10 37.69
CA LEU A 549 -32.75 0.51 36.45
C LEU A 549 -33.74 -0.59 36.87
N ILE A 550 -35.00 -0.24 37.12
CA ILE A 550 -36.05 -1.12 37.67
C ILE A 550 -36.21 -2.39 36.80
N ASP A 551 -35.91 -2.28 35.50
CA ASP A 551 -35.75 -3.40 34.58
C ASP A 551 -34.44 -3.21 33.79
N ARG A 552 -33.36 -3.89 34.24
CA ARG A 552 -32.01 -3.82 33.63
C ARG A 552 -31.95 -4.31 32.19
N LYS A 553 -32.99 -5.00 31.73
CA LYS A 553 -33.13 -5.29 30.31
C LYS A 553 -33.26 -3.98 29.55
N LYS A 554 -33.95 -2.97 30.09
CA LYS A 554 -34.34 -1.75 29.36
C LYS A 554 -33.65 -0.49 29.88
N VAL A 555 -32.78 0.11 29.07
CA VAL A 555 -32.12 1.40 29.35
C VAL A 555 -32.78 2.51 28.55
N SER A 556 -33.08 3.65 29.20
CA SER A 556 -33.55 4.86 28.52
C SER A 556 -32.39 5.54 27.77
N VAL A 557 -32.54 5.72 26.46
CA VAL A 557 -31.54 6.32 25.57
C VAL A 557 -32.15 7.49 24.79
N ILE A 558 -31.32 8.44 24.36
CA ILE A 558 -31.77 9.52 23.47
C ILE A 558 -31.79 8.98 22.04
N ALA A 559 -32.93 9.11 21.38
CA ALA A 559 -33.17 8.53 20.05
C ALA A 559 -32.49 9.33 18.91
N ASP A 560 -32.19 10.62 19.13
CA ASP A 560 -31.61 11.54 18.15
C ASP A 560 -30.88 12.70 18.87
N ALA A 561 -29.68 13.08 18.42
CA ALA A 561 -28.92 14.19 19.00
C ALA A 561 -29.67 15.54 18.90
N ASN A 562 -30.61 15.66 17.96
CA ASN A 562 -31.39 16.87 17.70
C ASN A 562 -32.79 16.85 18.33
N ASN A 563 -33.23 15.75 18.96
CA ASN A 563 -34.54 15.64 19.59
C ASN A 563 -34.42 14.95 20.96
N ASP A 564 -34.96 15.58 22.01
CA ASP A 564 -35.07 15.04 23.37
C ASP A 564 -36.04 13.84 23.49
N LYS A 565 -36.33 13.13 22.40
CA LYS A 565 -37.14 11.92 22.43
C LYS A 565 -36.34 10.79 23.06
N VAL A 566 -36.82 10.33 24.22
CA VAL A 566 -36.24 9.22 24.98
C VAL A 566 -36.93 7.92 24.61
N GLU A 567 -36.15 6.89 24.29
CA GLU A 567 -36.63 5.54 24.00
C GLU A 567 -36.07 4.54 25.03
N ASN A 568 -36.84 3.51 25.40
CA ASN A 568 -36.33 2.43 26.22
C ASN A 568 -35.83 1.29 25.32
N VAL A 569 -34.55 0.96 25.45
CA VAL A 569 -33.88 -0.03 24.61
C VAL A 569 -33.50 -1.25 25.45
N ASP A 570 -33.82 -2.44 24.94
CA ASP A 570 -33.42 -3.68 25.59
C ASP A 570 -31.93 -4.00 25.31
N VAL A 571 -31.04 -3.77 26.27
CA VAL A 571 -29.59 -3.97 26.15
C VAL A 571 -29.20 -5.45 26.16
N THR A 572 -30.06 -6.34 26.69
CA THR A 572 -29.81 -7.79 26.68
C THR A 572 -30.00 -8.41 25.31
N THR A 573 -30.63 -7.67 24.38
CA THR A 573 -30.78 -8.12 22.99
C THR A 573 -29.47 -8.17 22.22
N GLY A 574 -28.40 -7.52 22.72
CA GLY A 574 -27.12 -7.41 22.02
C GLY A 574 -27.16 -6.60 20.73
N ARG A 575 -28.31 -5.99 20.39
CA ARG A 575 -28.49 -5.15 19.19
C ARG A 575 -28.03 -3.72 19.38
N PHE A 576 -27.64 -3.34 20.60
CA PHE A 576 -27.26 -1.99 20.94
C PHE A 576 -26.01 -1.98 21.78
N ILE A 577 -25.09 -1.07 21.46
CA ILE A 577 -24.01 -0.68 22.36
C ILE A 577 -24.31 0.73 22.86
N VAL A 578 -24.47 0.85 24.17
CA VAL A 578 -24.95 2.09 24.82
C VAL A 578 -23.78 2.79 25.51
N LEU A 579 -23.56 4.05 25.17
CA LEU A 579 -22.65 4.94 25.90
C LEU A 579 -23.40 5.61 27.05
N VAL A 580 -23.01 5.30 28.28
CA VAL A 580 -23.61 5.91 29.49
C VAL A 580 -22.79 7.14 29.92
N ARG A 581 -23.44 8.32 30.06
CA ARG A 581 -22.76 9.55 30.53
C ARG A 581 -22.25 9.45 31.98
N ARG A 582 -21.16 10.19 32.25
CA ARG A 582 -20.30 10.15 33.44
C ARG A 582 -20.99 10.39 34.80
N ARG A 583 -20.38 9.90 35.90
CA ARG A 583 -20.72 10.19 37.32
C ARG A 583 -19.88 11.31 37.97
N SER A 584 -18.58 11.43 37.67
CA SER A 584 -17.67 12.39 38.32
C SER A 584 -16.36 12.58 37.55
N ASN A 585 -15.67 13.71 37.74
CA ASN A 585 -14.44 14.10 37.03
C ASN A 585 -13.18 13.28 37.41
N SER A 586 -13.22 12.31 38.34
CA SER A 586 -12.04 11.70 38.97
C SER A 586 -11.84 10.16 38.83
N SER A 587 -12.51 9.43 37.92
CA SER A 587 -12.45 7.93 37.81
C SER A 587 -11.57 7.32 36.70
N ASP A 588 -10.48 6.61 36.92
CA ASP A 588 -9.47 6.33 35.86
C ASP A 588 -9.74 5.17 34.86
N SER A 589 -10.97 4.65 34.67
CA SER A 589 -11.23 3.47 33.81
C SER A 589 -12.32 3.56 32.73
N LEU A 590 -12.11 2.82 31.63
CA LEU A 590 -13.10 2.56 30.56
C LEU A 590 -13.58 1.11 30.60
N THR A 591 -14.90 0.89 30.53
CA THR A 591 -15.51 -0.44 30.68
C THR A 591 -16.41 -0.81 29.50
N PRO A 592 -16.19 -1.95 28.79
CA PRO A 592 -17.04 -2.34 27.66
C PRO A 592 -17.68 -3.72 27.87
N HIS A 593 -18.91 -3.75 28.37
CA HIS A 593 -20.09 -4.39 27.77
C HIS A 593 -21.36 -4.15 28.59
N ALA A 594 -22.48 -3.92 27.90
CA ALA A 594 -23.88 -3.88 28.38
C ALA A 594 -24.13 -3.48 29.86
N GLU A 595 -23.49 -2.42 30.36
CA GLU A 595 -24.01 -1.51 31.41
C GLU A 595 -23.09 -0.30 31.70
N GLU A 596 -22.12 0.01 30.83
CA GLU A 596 -20.84 0.48 31.36
C GLU A 596 -20.38 1.88 30.94
N GLN A 597 -19.74 2.53 31.92
CA GLN A 597 -19.23 3.90 31.91
C GLN A 597 -17.81 3.91 31.34
N TYR A 598 -17.54 4.92 30.51
CA TYR A 598 -16.22 5.16 29.96
C TYR A 598 -15.61 6.39 30.66
N LYS A 599 -14.53 6.22 31.43
CA LYS A 599 -13.62 7.31 31.76
C LYS A 599 -12.18 7.11 31.26
N PHE A 600 -11.73 8.26 30.81
CA PHE A 600 -10.43 8.81 30.53
C PHE A 600 -9.33 8.62 31.61
N SER A 601 -8.13 8.24 31.17
CA SER A 601 -6.92 8.29 32.02
C SER A 601 -6.39 9.72 32.06
N SER A 602 -6.04 10.25 33.24
CA SER A 602 -5.41 11.58 33.37
C SER A 602 -4.10 11.73 32.57
N ALA A 603 -3.47 10.61 32.17
CA ALA A 603 -2.35 10.61 31.24
C ALA A 603 -2.73 11.07 29.81
N ILE A 604 -4.03 11.14 29.48
CA ILE A 604 -4.58 11.61 28.21
C ILE A 604 -5.04 13.10 28.33
N GLU A 605 -5.26 13.62 29.55
CA GLU A 605 -5.87 14.97 29.87
C GLU A 605 -4.92 16.10 29.53
N SER A 606 -3.64 15.82 29.69
CA SER A 606 -2.60 16.82 29.72
C SER A 606 -2.23 17.33 28.32
N GLY A 607 -2.92 16.88 27.27
CA GLY A 607 -2.52 17.11 25.90
C GLY A 607 -1.23 16.40 25.52
N PHE A 608 -0.50 15.81 26.48
CA PHE A 608 0.85 15.25 26.32
C PHE A 608 0.88 13.85 25.74
N PRO A 609 2.06 13.44 25.23
CA PRO A 609 2.35 12.05 24.93
C PRO A 609 1.88 11.07 25.98
N LEU A 610 1.47 9.90 25.50
CA LEU A 610 1.96 8.64 26.05
C LEU A 610 3.48 8.63 25.94
N PRO A 611 4.24 8.88 27.02
CA PRO A 611 5.68 9.01 26.91
C PRO A 611 6.31 7.62 26.76
N GLU A 612 7.49 7.55 26.16
CA GLU A 612 8.27 6.29 26.10
C GLU A 612 8.62 5.78 27.52
N THR A 613 8.64 6.67 28.50
CA THR A 613 8.60 6.37 29.93
C THR A 613 7.15 6.35 30.40
N PHE A 614 6.61 5.16 30.60
CA PHE A 614 5.27 4.91 31.09
C PHE A 614 4.90 5.82 32.28
N VAL A 615 4.13 6.88 32.02
CA VAL A 615 3.70 7.82 33.07
C VAL A 615 2.51 7.22 33.78
N GLY A 616 2.76 6.78 35.01
CA GLY A 616 1.77 6.31 35.95
C GLY A 616 1.65 4.79 35.99
N GLU A 617 1.68 4.28 37.22
CA GLU A 617 1.17 2.94 37.51
C GLU A 617 -0.34 3.03 37.73
N PHE A 618 -1.05 2.04 37.19
CA PHE A 618 -2.42 1.72 37.54
C PHE A 618 -2.34 0.52 38.49
N THR A 619 -2.68 0.74 39.75
CA THR A 619 -2.55 -0.29 40.78
C THR A 619 -3.80 -1.15 40.87
N LEU A 620 -3.72 -2.29 41.56
CA LEU A 620 -4.90 -3.08 41.91
C LEU A 620 -5.90 -2.27 42.76
N ASP A 621 -5.43 -1.36 43.60
CA ASP A 621 -6.29 -0.45 44.36
C ASP A 621 -7.07 0.51 43.45
N ASP A 622 -6.44 1.03 42.40
CA ASP A 622 -7.12 1.85 41.41
C ASP A 622 -8.15 1.04 40.64
N PHE A 623 -7.79 -0.19 40.22
CA PHE A 623 -8.73 -1.14 39.63
C PHE A 623 -9.94 -1.38 40.54
N ASN A 624 -9.72 -1.63 41.83
CA ASN A 624 -10.78 -1.87 42.80
C ASN A 624 -11.65 -0.62 43.06
N LYS A 625 -11.07 0.59 43.04
CA LYS A 625 -11.84 1.84 43.12
C LYS A 625 -12.77 1.99 41.92
N GLU A 626 -12.29 1.60 40.74
CA GLU A 626 -13.06 1.63 39.50
C GLU A 626 -14.16 0.55 39.48
N LEU A 627 -13.83 -0.67 39.88
CA LEU A 627 -14.80 -1.76 40.04
C LEU A 627 -15.91 -1.41 41.04
N LYS A 628 -15.59 -0.68 42.13
CA LYS A 628 -16.59 -0.18 43.10
C LYS A 628 -17.54 0.87 42.50
N LYS A 629 -17.12 1.59 41.46
CA LYS A 629 -17.96 2.56 40.74
C LYS A 629 -18.89 1.86 39.75
N ALA A 630 -18.45 0.71 39.23
CA ALA A 630 -19.22 -0.15 38.34
C ALA A 630 -20.53 -0.61 38.99
N THR A 631 -21.54 -0.86 38.16
CA THR A 631 -22.84 -1.35 38.64
C THR A 631 -22.75 -2.81 39.05
N LYS A 632 -23.33 -3.14 40.21
CA LYS A 632 -23.42 -4.53 40.70
C LYS A 632 -24.21 -5.37 39.68
N GLY A 633 -23.54 -6.29 38.99
CA GLY A 633 -24.16 -7.23 38.05
C GLY A 633 -23.55 -7.25 36.63
N CYS A 634 -22.49 -6.48 36.36
CA CYS A 634 -21.75 -6.62 35.10
C CYS A 634 -21.14 -8.02 35.02
N GLU A 635 -21.51 -8.75 33.97
CA GLU A 635 -21.03 -10.10 33.71
C GLU A 635 -19.55 -10.16 33.34
N CYS A 636 -18.99 -9.04 32.86
CA CYS A 636 -17.60 -8.86 32.47
C CYS A 636 -17.23 -7.38 32.68
N PHE A 637 -16.28 -7.10 33.58
CA PHE A 637 -15.78 -5.74 33.82
C PHE A 637 -14.36 -5.61 33.27
N ILE A 638 -14.15 -4.80 32.24
CA ILE A 638 -12.83 -4.65 31.62
C ILE A 638 -12.35 -3.23 31.84
N VAL A 639 -11.10 -3.02 32.24
CA VAL A 639 -10.50 -1.68 32.33
C VAL A 639 -9.56 -1.48 31.14
N MET A 640 -9.74 -0.41 30.38
CA MET A 640 -8.76 0.01 29.39
C MET A 640 -8.02 1.25 29.87
N THR A 641 -6.68 1.18 29.87
CA THR A 641 -5.84 2.29 30.30
C THR A 641 -4.54 2.35 29.50
N VAL A 642 -3.91 3.50 29.50
CA VAL A 642 -2.60 3.70 28.88
C VAL A 642 -1.45 3.53 29.88
N LYS A 643 -1.77 3.54 31.19
CA LYS A 643 -0.82 3.38 32.30
C LYS A 643 -0.23 1.96 32.34
N ARG A 644 0.89 1.73 33.03
CA ARG A 644 1.35 0.36 33.33
C ARG A 644 0.49 -0.25 34.42
N PHE A 645 0.17 -1.52 34.33
CA PHE A 645 -0.34 -2.27 35.47
C PHE A 645 0.84 -2.92 36.19
N SER A 646 0.98 -2.67 37.49
CA SER A 646 2.13 -3.12 38.29
C SER A 646 1.92 -4.49 38.98
N HIS A 647 0.74 -5.09 38.82
CA HIS A 647 0.33 -6.31 39.54
C HIS A 647 0.14 -7.49 38.59
N GLN A 648 0.05 -8.72 39.11
CA GLN A 648 -0.18 -9.90 38.28
C GLN A 648 -1.65 -10.07 37.89
N VAL A 649 -1.92 -10.71 36.75
CA VAL A 649 -3.28 -10.89 36.20
C VAL A 649 -4.17 -11.76 37.09
N ASN A 650 -3.59 -12.72 37.80
CA ASN A 650 -4.29 -13.58 38.77
C ASN A 650 -4.73 -12.83 40.05
N GLU A 651 -4.27 -11.59 40.25
CA GLU A 651 -4.71 -10.73 41.35
C GLU A 651 -5.99 -9.95 41.01
N LEU A 652 -6.41 -9.96 39.73
CA LEU A 652 -7.66 -9.33 39.31
C LEU A 652 -8.88 -10.07 39.88
N PRO A 653 -9.92 -9.35 40.33
CA PRO A 653 -11.17 -9.97 40.73
C PRO A 653 -11.78 -10.86 39.64
N THR A 654 -12.48 -11.91 40.02
CA THR A 654 -13.15 -12.83 39.09
C THR A 654 -14.16 -12.10 38.21
N GLY A 655 -14.22 -12.45 36.91
CA GLY A 655 -15.10 -11.78 35.95
C GLY A 655 -14.60 -10.41 35.50
N THR A 656 -13.33 -10.09 35.77
CA THR A 656 -12.72 -8.82 35.41
C THR A 656 -11.45 -8.97 34.57
N GLY A 657 -11.14 -7.94 33.78
CA GLY A 657 -9.97 -7.93 32.90
C GLY A 657 -9.40 -6.53 32.68
N ILE A 658 -8.21 -6.45 32.09
CA ILE A 658 -7.53 -5.18 31.86
C ILE A 658 -6.76 -5.18 30.53
N VAL A 659 -6.82 -4.06 29.80
CA VAL A 659 -5.98 -3.74 28.64
C VAL A 659 -5.14 -2.53 29.00
N PHE A 660 -3.80 -2.66 29.00
CA PHE A 660 -2.93 -1.58 29.46
C PHE A 660 -1.62 -1.43 28.67
N GLY A 661 -1.01 -0.24 28.76
CA GLY A 661 0.31 0.06 28.19
C GLY A 661 0.43 -0.30 26.70
N ASN A 662 1.41 -1.13 26.35
CA ASN A 662 1.63 -1.55 24.95
C ASN A 662 0.44 -2.36 24.39
N ARG A 663 -0.25 -3.16 25.22
CA ARG A 663 -1.45 -3.91 24.79
C ARG A 663 -2.61 -2.99 24.43
N PHE A 664 -2.72 -1.85 25.10
CA PHE A 664 -3.69 -0.83 24.70
C PHE A 664 -3.38 -0.26 23.32
N LEU A 665 -2.10 0.04 23.04
CA LEU A 665 -1.70 0.54 21.72
C LEU A 665 -1.89 -0.51 20.61
N GLU A 666 -1.66 -1.79 20.93
CA GLU A 666 -1.97 -2.90 20.02
C GLU A 666 -3.47 -3.08 19.78
N PHE A 667 -4.31 -2.92 20.82
CA PHE A 667 -5.77 -2.97 20.70
C PHE A 667 -6.30 -1.87 19.78
N MET A 668 -5.74 -0.68 19.86
CA MET A 668 -6.06 0.44 18.96
C MET A 668 -5.65 0.15 17.50
N GLY A 669 -4.85 -0.89 17.25
CA GLY A 669 -4.60 -1.47 15.93
C GLY A 669 -3.95 -0.49 14.94
N ILE A 670 -4.41 -0.53 13.69
CA ILE A 670 -3.94 0.40 12.64
C ILE A 670 -4.25 1.87 12.94
N TYR A 671 -5.17 2.14 13.86
CA TYR A 671 -5.57 3.48 14.30
C TYR A 671 -4.70 3.98 15.47
N GLY A 672 -4.18 3.04 16.27
CA GLY A 672 -3.36 3.24 17.46
C GLY A 672 -1.90 3.59 17.23
N ASP A 673 -1.28 2.96 16.22
CA ASP A 673 0.11 3.23 15.84
C ASP A 673 0.32 4.71 15.46
N LEU A 674 -0.75 5.38 15.01
CA LEU A 674 -0.81 6.80 14.68
C LEU A 674 -0.95 7.69 15.91
N THR A 675 -1.73 7.25 16.89
CA THR A 675 -1.90 7.92 18.18
C THR A 675 -0.61 7.89 19.01
N ARG A 676 0.22 6.85 18.86
CA ARG A 676 1.56 6.74 19.48
C ARG A 676 2.54 7.82 18.98
N PHE A 677 2.37 8.30 17.74
CA PHE A 677 3.19 9.39 17.17
C PHE A 677 2.66 10.78 17.51
N ILE A 678 1.33 10.97 17.54
CA ILE A 678 0.72 12.19 18.10
C ILE A 678 1.11 12.34 19.56
N ALA A 679 1.11 11.22 20.29
CA ALA A 679 1.58 11.16 21.65
C ALA A 679 2.96 11.80 21.73
N LYS A 680 4.01 11.26 21.09
CA LYS A 680 5.42 11.68 21.27
C LYS A 680 5.73 13.20 21.21
N LEU A 681 4.80 14.07 20.82
CA LEU A 681 5.10 15.43 20.36
C LEU A 681 4.32 16.60 20.94
N VAL A 682 3.42 16.39 21.89
CA VAL A 682 2.94 17.54 22.67
C VAL A 682 3.89 17.86 23.84
N SER A 683 4.74 16.91 24.26
CA SER A 683 5.71 17.11 25.35
C SER A 683 6.86 18.06 24.99
N GLU A 684 7.16 18.24 23.71
CA GLU A 684 8.22 19.19 23.28
C GLU A 684 7.67 20.62 23.10
N LYS A 685 6.35 20.82 23.05
CA LYS A 685 5.73 22.16 22.84
C LYS A 685 5.35 22.90 24.13
N THR A 686 5.43 22.27 25.30
CA THR A 686 5.10 22.93 26.59
C THR A 686 6.32 23.13 27.49
N MET A 687 7.52 23.08 26.92
CA MET A 687 8.75 23.52 27.60
C MET A 687 9.29 24.85 27.07
N ASP A 688 8.55 25.56 26.21
CA ASP A 688 8.94 26.87 25.64
C ASP A 688 7.99 28.03 26.02
N GLU A 689 7.11 27.84 27.01
CA GLU A 689 6.32 28.94 27.59
C GLU A 689 6.44 28.93 29.11
N GLY A 690 7.45 29.63 29.64
CA GLY A 690 7.50 29.99 31.06
C GLY A 690 8.91 30.19 31.61
N GLU A 691 9.51 31.36 31.35
CA GLU A 691 10.42 32.05 32.27
C GLU A 691 10.65 33.50 31.76
N GLU A 692 9.62 34.35 31.87
CA GLU A 692 9.85 35.77 32.15
C GLU A 692 9.70 35.94 33.67
N GLU A 693 10.78 35.71 34.40
CA GLU A 693 10.89 36.20 35.77
C GLU A 693 11.07 37.72 35.72
N SER A 694 10.07 38.43 36.22
CA SER A 694 10.10 39.84 36.52
C SER A 694 11.08 40.11 37.68
N GLU A 695 12.31 40.54 37.39
CA GLU A 695 13.16 41.21 38.37
C GLU A 695 12.63 42.63 38.61
N MET A 696 11.91 42.79 39.73
CA MET A 696 11.70 44.07 40.37
C MET A 696 13.04 44.59 40.89
N ILE A 697 13.46 45.73 40.34
CA ILE A 697 14.42 46.66 40.94
C ILE A 697 13.86 47.13 42.28
N ILE A 698 14.57 46.87 43.37
CA ILE A 698 14.51 47.68 44.60
C ILE A 698 15.96 47.90 45.07
N ASP A 699 16.30 49.19 45.18
CA ASP A 699 17.57 49.76 45.63
C ASP A 699 17.95 49.33 47.07
N ASP A 700 19.18 48.86 47.26
CA ASP A 700 20.29 49.50 48.01
C ASP A 700 21.52 48.57 48.09
#